data_AF-A0A7Y8I5Q1-F1
#
_entry.id   AF-A0A7Y8I5Q1-F1
#
_cell.length_a   1.000
_cell.length_b   1.000
_cell.length_c   1.000
_cell.angle_alpha   90.00
_cell.angle_beta   90.00
_cell.angle_gamma   90.00
#
_symmetry.space_group_name_H-M   'P 1'
#
loop_
_entity.id
_entity.type
_entity.pdbx_description
1 polymer ?
#
loop_
_entity_poly.entity_id
_entity_poly.type
_entity_poly.pdbx_seq_one_letter_code
_entity_poly.pdbx_strand_id
1 'polypeptide(L)'
;MYRKFLLLSICITLFSEISPAINNIKLPGIFTNNMVLQREKPIPIWGTYTPGEKITVELNNQAVTTTVDVNGNWKVILPPFSAGGPYQLNIIGHDTLSFTNVLVGEVWICSGQSNMAFSMNEIGDKYDYGKEIAEANNFNIRLFSVEPMTAAKPQPDLQGSGWLVCDSTTVKYFSAVAYFFGKYIYQKIEVPIGLINSSYGGTDIEAWTSAASLSKVKYFNPTLDAIIKFSNNDSTFLQEYFNQKNEWKRSSLNSDPGFPKSGITWKDTTIDLTDWKKIKVPSLWDQDDLVEFNGSVWYRKEIILPNDWLGKDLVLNMGPIDDIDVTWFNGVELGSGELWDKSRQYIVPADAVKSGKNLITIRCIDTGGPGGVWGEADQYYLSNKLGENIPIAGEWLYKKSLSIYEFPKRPISFDNPNCPTVLFNAMISPLIPFAIRGVIWYQGENNTFNALQYRTLFPLMISDWRTNWNQGNFPFYFVQLANYMHSQNEPSEDTWAELREAQLNTLKVENTGMAVAIDIGDSTDIHPKNKREVGYRLSLIALNKTYGFKNPYSGPIYKSYKLEGSKIRIYFNHAEGLKIKDNKILMGFSVAGSDHKFYWANAKIDKNTVLVWSPKVSKPIAVRYAWASNPLCNLYNSFDLPASPFRTDNWEVLTKDFE
;
A
#
# COMPACT_ATOMS: atom_id res chain seq x y z
N MET A 1 -19.15 -91.05 -22.43
CA MET A 1 -18.20 -89.92 -22.57
C MET A 1 -18.93 -88.66 -22.05
N TYR A 2 -18.57 -88.23 -20.84
CA TYR A 2 -19.24 -87.16 -20.09
C TYR A 2 -19.01 -85.79 -20.73
N ARG A 3 -20.05 -84.96 -20.92
CA ARG A 3 -19.91 -83.51 -21.09
C ARG A 3 -20.91 -82.77 -20.20
N LYS A 4 -20.32 -82.05 -19.25
CA LYS A 4 -20.89 -81.09 -18.30
C LYS A 4 -21.45 -79.86 -19.04
N PHE A 5 -22.56 -79.31 -18.58
CA PHE A 5 -22.80 -77.87 -18.61
C PHE A 5 -23.27 -77.41 -17.24
N LEU A 6 -22.43 -76.58 -16.62
CA LEU A 6 -22.59 -75.97 -15.30
C LEU A 6 -23.31 -74.63 -15.54
N LEU A 7 -24.55 -74.48 -15.05
CA LEU A 7 -25.25 -73.19 -15.03
C LEU A 7 -24.82 -72.45 -13.75
N LEU A 8 -23.84 -71.55 -13.89
CA LEU A 8 -23.40 -70.65 -12.84
C LEU A 8 -24.33 -69.42 -12.85
N SER A 9 -25.27 -69.35 -11.90
CA SER A 9 -26.05 -68.13 -11.64
C SER A 9 -25.16 -67.13 -10.92
N ILE A 10 -24.64 -66.14 -11.65
CA ILE A 10 -23.92 -65.00 -11.07
C ILE A 10 -24.97 -64.02 -10.55
N CYS A 11 -25.21 -64.02 -9.23
CA CYS A 11 -25.85 -62.90 -8.55
C CYS A 11 -24.87 -61.73 -8.54
N ILE A 12 -25.11 -60.74 -9.40
CA ILE A 12 -24.43 -59.45 -9.34
C ILE A 12 -25.04 -58.68 -8.18
N THR A 13 -24.41 -58.76 -7.00
CA THR A 13 -24.64 -57.82 -5.92
C THR A 13 -24.02 -56.49 -6.34
N LEU A 14 -24.87 -55.54 -6.74
CA LEU A 14 -24.54 -54.13 -6.88
C LEU A 14 -24.14 -53.58 -5.51
N PHE A 15 -22.86 -53.69 -5.16
CA PHE A 15 -22.26 -52.84 -4.14
C PHE A 15 -22.19 -51.43 -4.73
N SER A 16 -23.13 -50.58 -4.33
CA SER A 16 -22.97 -49.13 -4.47
C SER A 16 -21.83 -48.74 -3.54
N GLU A 17 -20.66 -48.47 -4.12
CA GLU A 17 -19.60 -47.77 -3.40
C GLU A 17 -20.13 -46.37 -3.06
N ILE A 18 -20.58 -46.20 -1.81
CA ILE A 18 -20.82 -44.88 -1.23
C ILE A 18 -19.44 -44.26 -1.06
N SER A 19 -18.96 -43.57 -2.10
CA SER A 19 -17.84 -42.65 -1.95
C SER A 19 -18.21 -41.67 -0.84
N PRO A 20 -17.36 -41.47 0.20
CA PRO A 20 -17.65 -40.49 1.23
C PRO A 20 -17.88 -39.14 0.57
N ALA A 21 -19.02 -38.51 0.87
CA ALA A 21 -19.36 -37.20 0.35
C ALA A 21 -18.21 -36.24 0.71
N ILE A 22 -17.51 -35.76 -0.30
CA ILE A 22 -16.50 -34.72 -0.11
C ILE A 22 -17.26 -33.45 0.26
N ASN A 23 -16.96 -32.86 1.42
CA ASN A 23 -17.51 -31.57 1.80
C ASN A 23 -17.06 -30.51 0.77
N ASN A 24 -17.94 -30.18 -0.16
CA ASN A 24 -17.66 -29.29 -1.29
C ASN A 24 -18.00 -27.82 -1.00
N ILE A 25 -18.41 -27.49 0.23
CA ILE A 25 -18.72 -26.10 0.60
C ILE A 25 -17.40 -25.31 0.65
N LYS A 26 -17.31 -24.24 -0.14
CA LYS A 26 -16.18 -23.31 -0.12
C LYS A 26 -16.67 -21.90 0.14
N LEU A 27 -16.01 -21.20 1.05
CA LEU A 27 -16.22 -19.78 1.31
C LEU A 27 -14.91 -19.03 1.06
N PRO A 28 -14.99 -17.72 0.73
CA PRO A 28 -13.81 -16.87 0.70
C PRO A 28 -13.09 -16.85 2.05
N GLY A 29 -11.77 -16.67 2.03
CA GLY A 29 -10.87 -16.65 3.19
C GLY A 29 -11.16 -15.57 4.24
N ILE A 30 -12.06 -14.63 3.95
CA ILE A 30 -12.58 -13.68 4.95
C ILE A 30 -13.43 -14.38 6.02
N PHE A 31 -14.00 -15.55 5.72
CA PHE A 31 -14.80 -16.35 6.64
C PHE A 31 -13.93 -17.39 7.34
N THR A 32 -13.49 -17.08 8.55
CA THR A 32 -12.70 -17.98 9.41
C THR A 32 -13.17 -17.89 10.87
N ASN A 33 -12.63 -18.75 11.73
CA ASN A 33 -12.83 -18.61 13.18
C ASN A 33 -12.37 -17.23 13.66
N ASN A 34 -12.89 -16.78 14.81
CA ASN A 34 -12.56 -15.49 15.43
C ASN A 34 -13.05 -14.24 14.67
N MET A 35 -13.78 -14.35 13.56
CA MET A 35 -14.18 -13.19 12.76
C MET A 35 -15.11 -12.21 13.48
N VAL A 36 -15.19 -10.99 12.95
CA VAL A 36 -16.22 -10.00 13.32
C VAL A 36 -17.12 -9.74 12.12
N LEU A 37 -18.43 -9.91 12.31
CA LEU A 37 -19.46 -9.53 11.35
C LEU A 37 -20.02 -8.15 11.71
N GLN A 38 -20.37 -7.34 10.71
CA GLN A 38 -20.88 -5.99 10.94
C GLN A 38 -22.27 -5.99 11.59
N ARG A 39 -22.40 -5.29 12.72
CA ARG A 39 -23.67 -5.06 13.41
C ARG A 39 -24.57 -4.09 12.65
N GLU A 40 -25.88 -4.15 12.91
CA GLU A 40 -26.90 -3.17 12.46
C GLU A 40 -26.99 -3.00 10.94
N LYS A 41 -26.38 -3.91 10.17
CA LYS A 41 -26.50 -3.99 8.71
C LYS A 41 -26.82 -5.44 8.31
N PRO A 42 -27.49 -5.66 7.17
CA PRO A 42 -27.60 -7.01 6.61
C PRO A 42 -26.21 -7.60 6.41
N ILE A 43 -26.05 -8.90 6.69
CA ILE A 43 -24.77 -9.60 6.66
C ILE A 43 -24.75 -10.59 5.48
N PRO A 44 -24.06 -10.25 4.38
CA PRO A 44 -23.90 -11.16 3.26
C PRO A 44 -22.90 -12.26 3.60
N ILE A 45 -23.30 -13.51 3.38
CA ILE A 45 -22.45 -14.70 3.43
C ILE A 45 -22.57 -15.39 2.07
N TRP A 46 -21.45 -15.74 1.46
CA TRP A 46 -21.42 -16.29 0.11
C TRP A 46 -20.31 -17.31 -0.04
N GLY A 47 -20.41 -18.10 -1.11
CA GLY A 47 -19.44 -19.14 -1.42
C GLY A 47 -19.84 -19.94 -2.65
N THR A 48 -19.20 -21.09 -2.80
CA THR A 48 -19.58 -22.10 -3.80
C THR A 48 -19.98 -23.40 -3.15
N TYR A 49 -20.85 -24.14 -3.82
CA TYR A 49 -21.32 -25.47 -3.44
C TYR A 49 -21.87 -26.22 -4.66
N THR A 50 -22.42 -27.42 -4.48
CA THR A 50 -22.99 -28.23 -5.56
C THR A 50 -24.21 -27.51 -6.20
N PRO A 51 -24.23 -27.28 -7.52
CA PRO A 51 -25.36 -26.64 -8.21
C PRO A 51 -26.71 -27.31 -7.93
N GLY A 52 -27.75 -26.52 -7.67
CA GLY A 52 -29.12 -27.00 -7.41
C GLY A 52 -29.38 -27.49 -5.99
N GLU A 53 -28.34 -27.72 -5.17
CA GLU A 53 -28.49 -28.08 -3.77
C GLU A 53 -28.97 -26.89 -2.92
N LYS A 54 -29.50 -27.19 -1.74
CA LYS A 54 -29.84 -26.16 -0.74
C LYS A 54 -28.68 -25.94 0.21
N ILE A 55 -28.49 -24.68 0.60
CA ILE A 55 -27.53 -24.28 1.61
C ILE A 55 -28.22 -23.38 2.64
N THR A 56 -28.01 -23.67 3.92
CA THR A 56 -28.55 -22.89 5.03
C THR A 56 -27.41 -22.25 5.80
N VAL A 57 -27.51 -20.95 6.04
CA VAL A 57 -26.58 -20.20 6.89
C VAL A 57 -27.28 -19.90 8.19
N GLU A 58 -26.67 -20.28 9.31
CA GLU A 58 -27.20 -20.07 10.64
C GLU A 58 -26.22 -19.29 11.53
N LEU A 59 -26.70 -18.23 12.17
CA LEU A 59 -25.98 -17.46 13.18
C LEU A 59 -26.93 -17.13 14.34
N ASN A 60 -26.55 -17.49 15.56
CA ASN A 60 -27.30 -17.15 16.79
C ASN A 60 -28.82 -17.45 16.68
N ASN A 61 -29.16 -18.70 16.35
CA ASN A 61 -30.53 -19.22 16.17
C ASN A 61 -31.35 -18.56 15.04
N GLN A 62 -30.72 -17.77 14.17
CA GLN A 62 -31.34 -17.29 12.95
C GLN A 62 -30.75 -18.03 11.75
N ALA A 63 -31.60 -18.64 10.96
CA ALA A 63 -31.22 -19.42 9.79
C ALA A 63 -31.88 -18.85 8.53
N VAL A 64 -31.13 -18.79 7.45
CA VAL A 64 -31.63 -18.42 6.12
C VAL A 64 -31.12 -19.43 5.11
N THR A 65 -32.01 -19.96 4.28
CA THR A 65 -31.71 -20.97 3.25
C THR A 65 -31.81 -20.36 1.85
N THR A 66 -30.90 -20.76 0.97
CA THR A 66 -30.98 -20.49 -0.47
C THR A 66 -30.70 -21.76 -1.28
N THR A 67 -30.99 -21.72 -2.57
CA THR A 67 -30.57 -22.72 -3.55
C THR A 67 -29.29 -22.24 -4.23
N VAL A 68 -28.34 -23.14 -4.47
CA VAL A 68 -27.10 -22.88 -5.20
C VAL A 68 -27.41 -22.76 -6.69
N ASP A 69 -26.84 -21.74 -7.35
CA ASP A 69 -27.06 -21.49 -8.77
C ASP A 69 -26.40 -22.53 -9.68
N VAL A 70 -26.68 -22.43 -10.98
CA VAL A 70 -26.17 -23.36 -12.00
C VAL A 70 -24.64 -23.33 -12.16
N ASN A 71 -23.98 -22.25 -11.72
CA ASN A 71 -22.54 -22.08 -11.75
C ASN A 71 -21.89 -22.52 -10.43
N GLY A 72 -22.68 -23.01 -9.47
CA GLY A 72 -22.21 -23.44 -8.16
C GLY A 72 -22.08 -22.31 -7.14
N ASN A 73 -22.51 -21.08 -7.43
CA ASN A 73 -22.42 -19.97 -6.48
C ASN A 73 -23.70 -19.87 -5.63
N TRP A 74 -23.53 -19.37 -4.41
CA TRP A 74 -24.64 -19.05 -3.54
C TRP A 74 -24.35 -17.81 -2.70
N LYS A 75 -25.40 -17.11 -2.31
CA LYS A 75 -25.34 -15.96 -1.41
C LYS A 75 -26.58 -15.94 -0.53
N VAL A 76 -26.36 -15.77 0.77
CA VAL A 76 -27.40 -15.54 1.78
C VAL A 76 -27.16 -14.17 2.40
N ILE A 77 -28.24 -13.48 2.76
CA ILE A 77 -28.18 -12.23 3.52
C ILE A 77 -28.89 -12.49 4.85
N LEU A 78 -28.11 -12.58 5.93
CA LEU A 78 -28.68 -12.64 7.28
C LEU A 78 -29.20 -11.24 7.66
N PRO A 79 -30.26 -11.16 8.49
CA PRO A 79 -30.77 -9.87 8.95
C PRO A 79 -29.75 -9.16 9.85
N PRO A 80 -29.94 -7.86 10.13
CA PRO A 80 -29.08 -7.13 11.05
C PRO A 80 -29.08 -7.69 12.48
N PHE A 81 -27.90 -7.80 13.08
CA PHE A 81 -27.71 -8.19 14.48
C PHE A 81 -27.26 -7.01 15.34
N SER A 82 -27.62 -7.02 16.62
CA SER A 82 -26.98 -6.18 17.63
C SER A 82 -25.55 -6.66 17.92
N ALA A 83 -24.71 -5.80 18.50
CA ALA A 83 -23.37 -6.20 18.93
C ALA A 83 -23.43 -7.35 19.95
N GLY A 84 -22.50 -8.31 19.85
CA GLY A 84 -22.47 -9.45 20.76
C GLY A 84 -21.56 -10.58 20.29
N GLY A 85 -21.80 -11.76 20.85
CA GLY A 85 -20.99 -12.97 20.68
C GLY A 85 -20.21 -13.34 21.96
N PRO A 86 -19.36 -14.37 21.91
CA PRO A 86 -19.08 -15.21 20.74
C PRO A 86 -20.27 -16.08 20.33
N TYR A 87 -20.51 -16.13 19.02
CA TYR A 87 -21.48 -17.01 18.37
C TYR A 87 -20.77 -18.10 17.58
N GLN A 88 -21.57 -19.05 17.09
CA GLN A 88 -21.18 -20.03 16.08
C GLN A 88 -21.92 -19.70 14.78
N LEU A 89 -21.19 -19.64 13.67
CA LEU A 89 -21.75 -19.54 12.31
C LEU A 89 -21.69 -20.92 11.67
N ASN A 90 -22.84 -21.45 11.27
CA ASN A 90 -22.93 -22.75 10.59
C ASN A 90 -23.34 -22.56 9.13
N ILE A 91 -22.62 -23.21 8.22
CA ILE A 91 -22.97 -23.34 6.81
C ILE A 91 -23.35 -24.80 6.56
N ILE A 92 -24.64 -25.03 6.32
CA ILE A 92 -25.27 -26.36 6.36
C ILE A 92 -25.69 -26.74 4.93
N GLY A 93 -25.01 -27.72 4.35
CA GLY A 93 -25.43 -28.46 3.14
C GLY A 93 -25.71 -29.92 3.50
N HIS A 94 -25.13 -30.86 2.77
CA HIS A 94 -25.05 -32.27 3.22
C HIS A 94 -24.16 -32.43 4.46
N ASP A 95 -23.04 -31.69 4.49
CA ASP A 95 -22.17 -31.53 5.65
C ASP A 95 -22.33 -30.14 6.24
N THR A 96 -21.87 -29.96 7.48
CA THR A 96 -21.85 -28.65 8.14
C THR A 96 -20.43 -28.14 8.29
N LEU A 97 -20.17 -26.94 7.75
CA LEU A 97 -18.96 -26.17 8.04
C LEU A 97 -19.27 -25.17 9.15
N SER A 98 -18.54 -25.23 10.27
CA SER A 98 -18.77 -24.38 11.45
C SER A 98 -17.59 -23.45 11.71
N PHE A 99 -17.90 -22.18 11.98
CA PHE A 99 -16.94 -21.19 12.46
C PHE A 99 -17.31 -20.77 13.89
N THR A 100 -16.32 -20.72 14.76
CA THR A 100 -16.45 -20.44 16.19
C THR A 100 -15.83 -19.10 16.57
N ASN A 101 -16.17 -18.60 17.75
CA ASN A 101 -15.72 -17.29 18.25
C ASN A 101 -16.08 -16.13 17.31
N VAL A 102 -17.28 -16.19 16.70
CA VAL A 102 -17.78 -15.16 15.79
C VAL A 102 -18.38 -14.02 16.61
N LEU A 103 -17.84 -12.81 16.47
CA LEU A 103 -18.40 -11.61 17.10
C LEU A 103 -19.26 -10.83 16.10
N VAL A 104 -20.21 -10.07 16.62
CA VAL A 104 -20.94 -9.05 15.86
C VAL A 104 -20.57 -7.69 16.42
N GLY A 105 -20.07 -6.79 15.56
CA GLY A 105 -19.44 -5.55 15.98
C GLY A 105 -19.24 -4.52 14.86
N GLU A 106 -18.23 -3.69 14.99
CA GLU A 106 -17.84 -2.68 14.01
C GLU A 106 -16.72 -3.22 13.12
N VAL A 107 -16.93 -3.24 11.80
CA VAL A 107 -15.92 -3.71 10.85
C VAL A 107 -15.40 -2.55 10.02
N TRP A 108 -14.08 -2.35 10.01
CA TRP A 108 -13.42 -1.28 9.25
C TRP A 108 -12.37 -1.85 8.29
N ILE A 109 -12.41 -1.41 7.04
CA ILE A 109 -11.30 -1.62 6.10
C ILE A 109 -10.25 -0.55 6.38
N CYS A 110 -9.01 -0.98 6.56
CA CYS A 110 -7.84 -0.15 6.76
C CYS A 110 -6.96 -0.32 5.53
N SER A 111 -6.86 0.70 4.69
CA SER A 111 -6.23 0.57 3.37
C SER A 111 -5.36 1.77 3.01
N GLY A 112 -4.63 1.65 1.91
CA GLY A 112 -3.66 2.62 1.42
C GLY A 112 -2.28 1.97 1.22
N GLN A 113 -1.23 2.75 1.44
CA GLN A 113 0.14 2.32 1.16
C GLN A 113 0.96 2.06 2.43
N SER A 114 2.27 2.20 2.33
CA SER A 114 3.27 1.84 3.35
C SER A 114 2.98 2.47 4.71
N ASN A 115 2.47 3.70 4.77
CA ASN A 115 2.11 4.33 6.03
C ASN A 115 0.88 3.72 6.74
N MET A 116 -0.05 3.09 5.99
CA MET A 116 -1.10 2.22 6.54
C MET A 116 -0.54 0.84 6.88
N ALA A 117 0.29 0.25 6.01
CA ALA A 117 0.84 -1.08 6.18
C ALA A 117 1.77 -1.21 7.40
N PHE A 118 2.45 -0.12 7.77
CA PHE A 118 3.46 -0.06 8.81
C PHE A 118 3.02 -0.73 10.12
N SER A 119 3.70 -1.81 10.49
CA SER A 119 3.32 -2.64 11.62
C SER A 119 3.78 -2.06 12.96
N MET A 120 3.18 -2.53 14.05
CA MET A 120 3.59 -2.16 15.41
C MET A 120 5.06 -2.49 15.71
N ASN A 121 5.59 -3.59 15.16
CA ASN A 121 6.96 -4.02 15.38
C ASN A 121 7.99 -3.11 14.67
N GLU A 122 7.67 -2.61 13.48
CA GLU A 122 8.57 -1.77 12.68
C GLU A 122 8.79 -0.35 13.27
N ILE A 123 7.96 0.06 14.23
CA ILE A 123 8.06 1.40 14.80
C ILE A 123 9.25 1.52 15.78
N GLY A 124 9.61 0.41 16.43
CA GLY A 124 10.56 0.41 17.55
C GLY A 124 10.02 1.13 18.80
N ASP A 125 10.88 1.34 19.80
CA ASP A 125 10.44 1.78 21.14
C ASP A 125 10.39 3.31 21.35
N LYS A 126 10.50 4.12 20.29
CA LYS A 126 10.52 5.60 20.38
C LYS A 126 9.28 6.22 21.06
N TYR A 127 8.16 5.49 21.17
CA TYR A 127 6.90 5.95 21.80
C TYR A 127 6.27 4.91 22.73
N ASP A 128 7.08 4.15 23.48
CA ASP A 128 6.64 3.09 24.39
C ASP A 128 5.85 1.96 23.70
N TYR A 129 6.15 1.68 22.43
CA TYR A 129 5.41 0.67 21.68
C TYR A 129 5.67 -0.75 22.17
N GLY A 130 6.85 -1.07 22.71
CA GLY A 130 7.10 -2.34 23.37
C GLY A 130 6.15 -2.60 24.54
N LYS A 131 5.87 -1.56 25.35
CA LYS A 131 4.86 -1.64 26.43
C LYS A 131 3.46 -1.80 25.85
N GLU A 132 3.11 -1.00 24.85
CA GLU A 132 1.81 -1.07 24.19
C GLU A 132 1.53 -2.46 23.60
N ILE A 133 2.53 -3.08 22.96
CA ILE A 133 2.44 -4.45 22.44
C ILE A 133 2.25 -5.45 23.58
N ALA A 134 3.04 -5.34 24.66
CA ALA A 134 2.94 -6.25 25.80
C ALA A 134 1.56 -6.20 26.48
N GLU A 135 0.89 -5.05 26.43
CA GLU A 135 -0.40 -4.80 27.08
C GLU A 135 -1.61 -4.87 26.12
N ALA A 136 -1.42 -5.19 24.83
CA ALA A 136 -2.45 -5.15 23.79
C ALA A 136 -3.55 -6.22 23.88
N ASN A 137 -3.65 -6.95 25.00
CA ASN A 137 -4.55 -8.09 25.19
C ASN A 137 -6.03 -7.66 25.28
N ASN A 138 -6.62 -7.33 24.13
CA ASN A 138 -8.03 -7.00 23.99
C ASN A 138 -8.72 -7.98 23.04
N PHE A 139 -9.30 -9.01 23.65
CA PHE A 139 -9.99 -10.08 22.94
C PHE A 139 -11.37 -9.69 22.40
N ASN A 140 -11.72 -8.40 22.32
CA ASN A 140 -12.83 -7.90 21.52
C ASN A 140 -12.38 -7.18 20.25
N ILE A 141 -11.07 -7.05 20.03
CA ILE A 141 -10.49 -6.59 18.77
C ILE A 141 -10.03 -7.82 17.97
N ARG A 142 -10.32 -7.83 16.67
CA ARG A 142 -9.92 -8.87 15.72
C ARG A 142 -9.19 -8.25 14.54
N LEU A 143 -8.12 -8.91 14.15
CA LEU A 143 -7.17 -8.44 13.16
C LEU A 143 -7.23 -9.38 11.96
N PHE A 144 -7.42 -8.82 10.77
CA PHE A 144 -7.38 -9.55 9.52
C PHE A 144 -6.42 -8.85 8.56
N SER A 145 -5.39 -9.54 8.09
CA SER A 145 -4.46 -9.01 7.10
C SER A 145 -4.70 -9.69 5.76
N VAL A 146 -4.91 -8.89 4.71
CA VAL A 146 -4.89 -9.34 3.32
C VAL A 146 -3.45 -9.38 2.86
N GLU A 147 -3.00 -10.51 2.32
CA GLU A 147 -1.65 -10.61 1.77
C GLU A 147 -1.49 -9.70 0.53
N PRO A 148 -0.37 -8.98 0.39
CA PRO A 148 -0.11 -8.17 -0.79
C PRO A 148 -0.13 -8.98 -2.09
N MET A 149 -1.03 -8.62 -3.01
CA MET A 149 -1.19 -9.30 -4.30
C MET A 149 -1.69 -8.37 -5.40
N THR A 150 -1.38 -8.71 -6.65
CA THR A 150 -1.85 -8.01 -7.86
C THR A 150 -2.62 -8.97 -8.74
N ALA A 151 -3.63 -8.48 -9.46
CA ALA A 151 -4.36 -9.29 -10.42
C ALA A 151 -4.97 -8.45 -11.54
N ALA A 152 -4.79 -8.89 -12.79
CA ALA A 152 -5.40 -8.25 -13.95
C ALA A 152 -6.94 -8.42 -14.00
N LYS A 153 -7.51 -9.37 -13.22
CA LYS A 153 -8.96 -9.57 -13.06
C LYS A 153 -9.37 -9.57 -11.58
N PRO A 154 -10.59 -9.11 -11.25
CA PRO A 154 -11.19 -9.31 -9.95
C PRO A 154 -11.05 -10.75 -9.48
N GLN A 155 -10.46 -10.95 -8.30
CA GLN A 155 -10.32 -12.26 -7.70
C GLN A 155 -11.58 -12.60 -6.89
N PRO A 156 -12.04 -13.86 -6.89
CA PRO A 156 -13.19 -14.29 -6.10
C PRO A 156 -12.85 -14.50 -4.62
N ASP A 157 -11.56 -14.58 -4.30
CA ASP A 157 -11.04 -14.87 -2.98
C ASP A 157 -9.72 -14.14 -2.74
N LEU A 158 -9.38 -14.01 -1.46
CA LEU A 158 -8.17 -13.38 -0.94
C LEU A 158 -7.19 -14.44 -0.42
N GLN A 159 -5.92 -14.06 -0.32
CA GLN A 159 -4.91 -14.82 0.42
C GLN A 159 -4.72 -14.15 1.79
N GLY A 160 -4.68 -14.94 2.85
CA GLY A 160 -4.57 -14.43 4.21
C GLY A 160 -4.49 -15.53 5.27
N SER A 161 -4.04 -15.13 6.46
CA SER A 161 -3.91 -16.01 7.63
C SER A 161 -5.22 -16.19 8.43
N GLY A 162 -6.32 -15.58 7.98
CA GLY A 162 -7.60 -15.57 8.69
C GLY A 162 -7.69 -14.50 9.78
N TRP A 163 -8.79 -14.50 10.54
CA TRP A 163 -8.99 -13.57 11.65
C TRP A 163 -8.23 -14.00 12.90
N LEU A 164 -7.43 -13.07 13.44
CA LEU A 164 -6.65 -13.25 14.65
C LEU A 164 -7.26 -12.45 15.82
N VAL A 165 -7.19 -13.02 17.02
CA VAL A 165 -7.51 -12.32 18.27
C VAL A 165 -6.41 -11.32 18.57
N CYS A 166 -6.72 -10.07 18.90
CA CYS A 166 -5.72 -9.09 19.28
C CYS A 166 -5.10 -9.43 20.65
N ASP A 167 -3.82 -9.79 20.63
CA ASP A 167 -2.98 -10.09 21.78
C ASP A 167 -1.55 -9.57 21.55
N SER A 168 -0.67 -9.76 22.54
CA SER A 168 0.73 -9.31 22.44
C SER A 168 1.56 -9.97 21.32
N THR A 169 1.09 -11.08 20.74
CA THR A 169 1.81 -11.79 19.68
C THR A 169 1.35 -11.32 18.30
N THR A 170 0.04 -11.26 18.10
CA THR A 170 -0.60 -10.93 16.83
C THR A 170 -0.52 -9.45 16.49
N VAL A 171 -0.62 -8.56 17.50
CA VAL A 171 -0.61 -7.10 17.28
C VAL A 171 0.73 -6.61 16.69
N LYS A 172 1.84 -7.32 16.96
CA LYS A 172 3.19 -6.97 16.51
C LYS A 172 3.26 -6.80 15.00
N TYR A 173 2.58 -7.68 14.26
CA TYR A 173 2.63 -7.76 12.81
C TYR A 173 1.44 -7.08 12.13
N PHE A 174 0.62 -6.37 12.90
CA PHE A 174 -0.55 -5.67 12.37
C PHE A 174 -0.28 -4.17 12.21
N SER A 175 -1.00 -3.54 11.28
CA SER A 175 -0.95 -2.09 11.04
C SER A 175 -1.13 -1.31 12.34
N ALA A 176 -0.14 -0.47 12.66
CA ALA A 176 -0.18 0.34 13.86
C ALA A 176 -1.29 1.40 13.81
N VAL A 177 -1.49 2.05 12.66
CA VAL A 177 -2.56 3.05 12.47
C VAL A 177 -3.92 2.40 12.70
N ALA A 178 -4.16 1.25 12.08
CA ALA A 178 -5.40 0.50 12.23
C ALA A 178 -5.63 0.05 13.69
N TYR A 179 -4.59 -0.51 14.33
CA TYR A 179 -4.66 -0.95 15.72
C TYR A 179 -5.07 0.20 16.66
N PHE A 180 -4.39 1.35 16.59
CA PHE A 180 -4.73 2.48 17.45
C PHE A 180 -6.10 3.05 17.15
N PHE A 181 -6.49 3.14 15.88
CA PHE A 181 -7.85 3.52 15.50
C PHE A 181 -8.89 2.61 16.17
N GLY A 182 -8.77 1.28 16.02
CA GLY A 182 -9.70 0.34 16.64
C GLY A 182 -9.67 0.36 18.16
N LYS A 183 -8.48 0.48 18.78
CA LYS A 183 -8.30 0.61 20.23
C LYS A 183 -9.07 1.80 20.78
N TYR A 184 -8.90 2.98 20.21
CA TYR A 184 -9.55 4.20 20.70
C TYR A 184 -11.06 4.19 20.47
N ILE A 185 -11.53 3.58 19.39
CA ILE A 185 -12.97 3.37 19.17
C ILE A 185 -13.53 2.42 20.24
N TYR A 186 -12.92 1.26 20.42
CA TYR A 186 -13.33 0.27 21.42
C TYR A 186 -13.42 0.88 22.83
N GLN A 187 -12.42 1.67 23.24
CA GLN A 187 -12.40 2.35 24.54
C GLN A 187 -13.59 3.30 24.79
N LYS A 188 -14.28 3.74 23.74
CA LYS A 188 -15.40 4.68 23.83
C LYS A 188 -16.76 4.04 23.64
N ILE A 189 -16.86 3.02 22.80
CA ILE A 189 -18.15 2.40 22.47
C ILE A 189 -18.32 1.01 23.07
N GLU A 190 -17.23 0.36 23.53
CA GLU A 190 -17.22 -0.96 24.16
C GLU A 190 -17.91 -2.07 23.33
N VAL A 191 -17.79 -1.97 21.99
CA VAL A 191 -18.35 -2.91 21.01
C VAL A 191 -17.19 -3.63 20.31
N PRO A 192 -17.31 -4.95 20.00
CA PRO A 192 -16.27 -5.66 19.25
C PRO A 192 -15.85 -4.94 17.97
N ILE A 193 -14.54 -4.92 17.68
CA ILE A 193 -13.97 -4.24 16.51
C ILE A 193 -13.26 -5.27 15.63
N GLY A 194 -13.64 -5.34 14.35
CA GLY A 194 -12.91 -6.04 13.30
C GLY A 194 -12.14 -5.04 12.43
N LEU A 195 -10.83 -5.25 12.31
CA LEU A 195 -9.96 -4.42 11.46
C LEU A 195 -9.41 -5.29 10.33
N ILE A 196 -9.73 -4.92 9.09
CA ILE A 196 -9.23 -5.58 7.89
C ILE A 196 -8.15 -4.70 7.27
N ASN A 197 -6.89 -5.07 7.42
CA ASN A 197 -5.77 -4.40 6.76
C ASN A 197 -5.61 -4.91 5.32
N SER A 198 -5.88 -4.04 4.35
CA SER A 198 -5.69 -4.29 2.92
C SER A 198 -4.86 -3.15 2.33
N SER A 199 -3.55 -3.23 2.48
CA SER A 199 -2.60 -2.14 2.17
C SER A 199 -1.37 -2.67 1.44
N TYR A 200 -0.79 -1.86 0.54
CA TYR A 200 0.39 -2.23 -0.24
C TYR A 200 1.34 -1.04 -0.40
N GLY A 201 2.59 -1.17 0.03
CA GLY A 201 3.60 -0.09 0.01
C GLY A 201 3.96 0.44 -1.38
N GLY A 202 4.16 1.77 -1.50
CA GLY A 202 4.61 2.39 -2.75
C GLY A 202 3.58 2.36 -3.88
N THR A 203 2.29 2.49 -3.54
CA THR A 203 1.20 2.30 -4.50
C THR A 203 0.43 3.58 -4.87
N ASP A 204 0.06 3.67 -6.14
CA ASP A 204 -0.74 4.72 -6.75
C ASP A 204 -2.24 4.45 -6.61
N ILE A 205 -3.03 5.51 -6.48
CA ILE A 205 -4.47 5.42 -6.24
C ILE A 205 -5.26 4.75 -7.38
N GLU A 206 -4.80 4.86 -8.62
CA GLU A 206 -5.41 4.18 -9.77
C GLU A 206 -5.31 2.65 -9.68
N ALA A 207 -4.30 2.10 -8.99
CA ALA A 207 -4.22 0.66 -8.77
C ALA A 207 -5.36 0.15 -7.86
N TRP A 208 -5.87 1.02 -6.98
CA TRP A 208 -6.96 0.77 -6.03
C TRP A 208 -8.35 1.12 -6.57
N THR A 209 -8.46 1.57 -7.82
CA THR A 209 -9.73 1.94 -8.44
C THR A 209 -10.13 0.91 -9.50
N SER A 210 -11.39 0.49 -9.53
CA SER A 210 -11.86 -0.48 -10.52
C SER A 210 -11.69 0.02 -11.96
N ALA A 211 -11.45 -0.90 -12.90
CA ALA A 211 -11.41 -0.61 -14.33
C ALA A 211 -12.69 0.12 -14.82
N ALA A 212 -13.85 -0.25 -14.28
CA ALA A 212 -15.13 0.37 -14.64
C ALA A 212 -15.16 1.87 -14.30
N SER A 213 -14.64 2.26 -13.12
CA SER A 213 -14.57 3.67 -12.75
C SER A 213 -13.43 4.41 -13.46
N LEU A 214 -12.25 3.79 -13.62
CA LEU A 214 -11.14 4.41 -14.34
C LEU A 214 -11.44 4.68 -15.81
N SER A 215 -12.25 3.86 -16.48
CA SER A 215 -12.67 4.07 -17.87
C SER A 215 -13.41 5.40 -18.12
N LYS A 216 -13.89 6.06 -17.05
CA LYS A 216 -14.49 7.40 -17.11
C LYS A 216 -13.45 8.50 -17.32
N VAL A 217 -12.18 8.20 -17.08
CA VAL A 217 -11.03 9.07 -17.31
C VAL A 217 -10.29 8.54 -18.54
N LYS A 218 -10.51 9.17 -19.70
CA LYS A 218 -10.05 8.70 -21.02
C LYS A 218 -8.55 8.35 -21.06
N TYR A 219 -7.73 9.04 -20.27
CA TYR A 219 -6.30 8.80 -20.11
C TYR A 219 -5.97 7.31 -19.85
N PHE A 220 -6.80 6.61 -19.07
CA PHE A 220 -6.53 5.19 -18.72
C PHE A 220 -7.00 4.19 -19.77
N ASN A 221 -7.81 4.57 -20.75
CA ASN A 221 -8.41 3.63 -21.70
C ASN A 221 -7.39 2.73 -22.41
N PRO A 222 -6.26 3.23 -22.95
CA PRO A 222 -5.27 2.37 -23.59
C PRO A 222 -4.68 1.32 -22.64
N THR A 223 -4.43 1.69 -21.38
CA THR A 223 -3.92 0.79 -20.35
C THR A 223 -4.98 -0.24 -19.94
N LEU A 224 -6.24 0.17 -19.77
CA LEU A 224 -7.35 -0.72 -19.45
C LEU A 224 -7.61 -1.74 -20.57
N ASP A 225 -7.54 -1.33 -21.84
CA ASP A 225 -7.67 -2.23 -22.98
C ASP A 225 -6.55 -3.28 -23.00
N ALA A 226 -5.32 -2.89 -22.68
CA ALA A 226 -4.18 -3.80 -22.54
C ALA A 226 -4.39 -4.79 -21.38
N ILE A 227 -4.89 -4.32 -20.24
CA ILE A 227 -5.22 -5.17 -19.08
C ILE A 227 -6.30 -6.18 -19.47
N ILE A 228 -7.37 -5.75 -20.14
CA ILE A 228 -8.46 -6.64 -20.59
C ILE A 228 -7.90 -7.74 -21.52
N LYS A 229 -7.11 -7.37 -22.53
CA LYS A 229 -6.51 -8.33 -23.47
C LYS A 229 -5.57 -9.32 -22.77
N PHE A 230 -4.67 -8.81 -21.93
CA PHE A 230 -3.78 -9.64 -21.12
C PHE A 230 -4.57 -10.64 -20.28
N SER A 231 -5.57 -10.14 -19.56
CA SER A 231 -6.38 -10.90 -18.64
C SER A 231 -7.23 -11.99 -19.31
N ASN A 232 -7.59 -11.79 -20.57
CA ASN A 232 -8.34 -12.75 -21.39
C ASN A 232 -7.44 -13.78 -22.10
N ASN A 233 -6.13 -13.74 -21.85
CA ASN A 233 -5.15 -14.56 -22.56
C ASN A 233 -5.27 -14.41 -24.09
N ASP A 234 -5.51 -13.18 -24.56
CA ASP A 234 -5.56 -12.90 -26.00
C ASP A 234 -4.21 -13.27 -26.64
N SER A 235 -4.22 -14.29 -27.49
CA SER A 235 -2.99 -14.89 -28.01
C SER A 235 -2.18 -13.92 -28.86
N THR A 236 -2.86 -13.06 -29.64
CA THR A 236 -2.21 -12.09 -30.52
C THR A 236 -1.57 -10.98 -29.70
N PHE A 237 -2.30 -10.45 -28.72
CA PHE A 237 -1.77 -9.47 -27.78
C PHE A 237 -0.59 -10.00 -26.98
N LEU A 238 -0.69 -11.23 -26.44
CA LEU A 238 0.39 -11.83 -25.65
C LEU A 238 1.66 -12.03 -26.50
N GLN A 239 1.51 -12.50 -27.75
CA GLN A 239 2.64 -12.65 -28.65
C GLN A 239 3.31 -11.29 -28.92
N GLU A 240 2.53 -10.24 -29.20
CA GLU A 240 3.05 -8.90 -29.43
C GLU A 240 3.72 -8.33 -28.17
N TYR A 241 3.07 -8.46 -27.02
CA TYR A 241 3.58 -8.03 -25.72
C TYR A 241 4.92 -8.69 -25.37
N PHE A 242 5.04 -10.01 -25.52
CA PHE A 242 6.29 -10.72 -25.24
C PHE A 242 7.39 -10.34 -26.24
N ASN A 243 7.05 -10.09 -27.50
CA ASN A 243 8.01 -9.57 -28.48
C ASN A 243 8.52 -8.18 -28.07
N GLN A 244 7.62 -7.26 -27.73
CA GLN A 244 7.98 -5.92 -27.24
C GLN A 244 8.80 -5.99 -25.94
N LYS A 245 8.47 -6.89 -25.00
CA LYS A 245 9.25 -7.08 -23.76
C LYS A 245 10.66 -7.60 -24.06
N ASN A 246 10.79 -8.55 -24.98
CA ASN A 246 12.10 -9.07 -25.40
C ASN A 246 12.93 -8.04 -26.16
N GLU A 247 12.29 -7.24 -27.02
CA GLU A 247 12.93 -6.11 -27.71
C GLU A 247 13.38 -5.03 -26.73
N TRP A 248 12.55 -4.67 -25.76
CA TRP A 248 12.90 -3.74 -24.68
C TRP A 248 14.11 -4.25 -23.88
N LYS A 249 14.11 -5.53 -23.46
CA LYS A 249 15.27 -6.14 -22.78
C LYS A 249 16.53 -6.01 -23.64
N ARG A 250 16.48 -6.41 -24.91
CA ARG A 250 17.63 -6.35 -25.83
C ARG A 250 18.13 -4.92 -26.07
N SER A 251 17.22 -3.99 -26.35
CA SER A 251 17.55 -2.60 -26.63
C SER A 251 18.06 -1.85 -25.41
N SER A 252 17.54 -2.18 -24.22
CA SER A 252 18.06 -1.67 -22.95
C SER A 252 19.50 -2.12 -22.69
N LEU A 253 19.89 -3.32 -23.12
CA LEU A 253 21.26 -3.81 -23.01
C LEU A 253 22.15 -3.09 -24.04
N ASN A 254 21.72 -3.05 -25.31
CA ASN A 254 22.50 -2.45 -26.40
C ASN A 254 22.77 -0.95 -26.23
N SER A 255 21.90 -0.24 -25.51
CA SER A 255 22.02 1.20 -25.28
C SER A 255 22.82 1.50 -24.01
N ASP A 256 23.08 0.51 -23.17
CA ASP A 256 23.76 0.69 -21.89
C ASP A 256 25.29 0.71 -22.10
N PRO A 257 25.99 1.76 -21.63
CA PRO A 257 27.46 1.82 -21.63
C PRO A 257 28.18 0.58 -21.05
N GLY A 258 27.52 -0.19 -20.18
CA GLY A 258 28.04 -1.46 -19.65
C GLY A 258 28.11 -2.61 -20.66
N PHE A 259 27.48 -2.46 -21.82
CA PHE A 259 27.60 -3.34 -22.99
C PHE A 259 28.19 -2.58 -24.18
N PRO A 260 29.47 -2.17 -24.12
CA PRO A 260 30.07 -1.38 -25.17
C PRO A 260 30.25 -2.21 -26.45
N LYS A 261 30.26 -1.52 -27.60
CA LYS A 261 30.50 -2.14 -28.92
C LYS A 261 31.87 -2.81 -29.06
N SER A 262 32.81 -2.55 -28.16
CA SER A 262 34.11 -3.23 -28.10
C SER A 262 34.01 -4.72 -27.78
N GLY A 263 32.87 -5.18 -27.24
CA GLY A 263 32.62 -6.58 -26.90
C GLY A 263 33.06 -6.97 -25.48
N ILE A 264 33.85 -6.14 -24.78
CA ILE A 264 34.21 -6.35 -23.37
C ILE A 264 33.18 -5.62 -22.50
N THR A 265 32.41 -6.37 -21.75
CA THR A 265 31.25 -5.90 -20.98
C THR A 265 31.59 -5.73 -19.50
N TRP A 266 30.83 -4.89 -18.80
CA TRP A 266 31.07 -4.64 -17.37
C TRP A 266 30.73 -5.82 -16.45
N LYS A 267 30.19 -6.93 -16.99
CA LYS A 267 30.08 -8.23 -16.28
C LYS A 267 31.34 -9.09 -16.37
N ASP A 268 32.27 -8.76 -17.26
CA ASP A 268 33.45 -9.59 -17.51
C ASP A 268 34.50 -9.39 -16.39
N THR A 269 35.30 -10.42 -16.15
CA THR A 269 36.24 -10.46 -15.01
C THR A 269 37.44 -9.54 -15.17
N THR A 270 37.73 -9.08 -16.38
CA THR A 270 38.90 -8.27 -16.70
C THR A 270 38.47 -7.00 -17.43
N ILE A 271 38.14 -5.96 -16.66
CA ILE A 271 37.80 -4.62 -17.16
C ILE A 271 38.63 -3.55 -16.45
N ASP A 272 38.70 -2.36 -17.03
CA ASP A 272 39.21 -1.19 -16.33
C ASP A 272 38.20 -0.74 -15.25
N LEU A 273 38.71 -0.56 -14.03
CA LEU A 273 37.94 -0.19 -12.85
C LEU A 273 38.29 1.22 -12.35
N THR A 274 39.16 1.96 -13.05
CA THR A 274 39.71 3.25 -12.60
C THR A 274 38.64 4.30 -12.30
N ASP A 275 37.53 4.27 -13.02
CA ASP A 275 36.40 5.20 -12.88
C ASP A 275 35.21 4.63 -12.10
N TRP A 276 35.36 3.43 -11.51
CA TRP A 276 34.36 2.86 -10.61
C TRP A 276 34.52 3.44 -9.21
N LYS A 277 33.39 3.77 -8.59
CA LYS A 277 33.33 4.32 -7.23
C LYS A 277 32.95 3.25 -6.23
N LYS A 278 33.12 3.52 -4.95
CA LYS A 278 32.73 2.60 -3.86
C LYS A 278 31.33 2.94 -3.37
N ILE A 279 30.56 1.91 -3.03
CA ILE A 279 29.24 2.03 -2.40
C ILE A 279 29.06 0.93 -1.35
N LYS A 280 28.27 1.19 -0.32
CA LYS A 280 27.88 0.17 0.65
C LYS A 280 26.70 -0.63 0.09
N VAL A 281 26.71 -1.94 0.29
CA VAL A 281 25.59 -2.83 -0.03
C VAL A 281 25.31 -3.70 1.20
N PRO A 282 24.06 -3.79 1.69
CA PRO A 282 22.90 -3.08 1.18
C PRO A 282 22.88 -1.59 1.53
N SER A 283 22.39 -0.76 0.61
CA SER A 283 21.88 0.59 0.84
C SER A 283 21.03 1.06 -0.35
N LEU A 284 20.05 1.93 -0.08
CA LEU A 284 19.48 2.78 -1.13
C LEU A 284 20.55 3.77 -1.64
N TRP A 285 20.31 4.37 -2.80
CA TRP A 285 21.17 5.39 -3.38
C TRP A 285 21.08 6.71 -2.61
N ASP A 286 22.15 7.02 -1.89
CA ASP A 286 22.35 8.28 -1.15
C ASP A 286 23.55 9.08 -1.68
N GLN A 287 24.15 8.63 -2.78
CA GLN A 287 25.33 9.25 -3.37
C GLN A 287 24.95 10.47 -4.19
N ASP A 288 25.77 11.53 -4.17
CA ASP A 288 25.49 12.80 -4.88
C ASP A 288 25.15 12.60 -6.37
N ASP A 289 25.72 11.60 -7.03
CA ASP A 289 25.47 11.30 -8.45
C ASP A 289 24.31 10.32 -8.70
N LEU A 290 23.77 9.71 -7.65
CA LEU A 290 22.66 8.75 -7.70
C LEU A 290 21.41 9.21 -6.95
N VAL A 291 21.48 10.24 -6.13
CA VAL A 291 20.31 10.83 -5.47
C VAL A 291 19.32 11.30 -6.54
N GLU A 292 18.07 10.82 -6.47
CA GLU A 292 17.00 11.03 -7.47
C GLU A 292 17.31 10.49 -8.90
N PHE A 293 18.40 9.77 -9.09
CA PHE A 293 18.70 9.16 -10.37
C PHE A 293 17.79 7.96 -10.59
N ASN A 294 17.13 7.92 -11.74
CA ASN A 294 16.40 6.75 -12.21
C ASN A 294 17.11 6.22 -13.45
N GLY A 295 17.42 4.92 -13.49
CA GLY A 295 18.16 4.32 -14.59
C GLY A 295 19.03 3.15 -14.15
N SER A 296 20.05 2.85 -14.95
CA SER A 296 20.94 1.70 -14.78
C SER A 296 22.18 2.06 -13.98
N VAL A 297 22.44 1.30 -12.91
CA VAL A 297 23.67 1.33 -12.11
C VAL A 297 24.23 -0.08 -12.01
N TRP A 298 25.52 -0.20 -12.28
CA TRP A 298 26.23 -1.47 -12.21
C TRP A 298 26.99 -1.59 -10.90
N TYR A 299 27.06 -2.80 -10.38
CA TYR A 299 27.72 -3.16 -9.13
C TYR A 299 28.67 -4.33 -9.34
N ARG A 300 29.80 -4.33 -8.63
CA ARG A 300 30.81 -5.40 -8.66
C ARG A 300 31.35 -5.72 -7.28
N LYS A 301 31.47 -7.01 -6.99
CA LYS A 301 32.08 -7.54 -5.76
C LYS A 301 33.01 -8.69 -6.07
N GLU A 302 34.27 -8.53 -5.69
CA GLU A 302 35.19 -9.66 -5.62
C GLU A 302 35.00 -10.41 -4.29
N ILE A 303 34.98 -11.73 -4.37
CA ILE A 303 34.97 -12.64 -3.22
C ILE A 303 36.03 -13.72 -3.42
N ILE A 304 36.53 -14.28 -2.32
CA ILE A 304 37.45 -15.42 -2.36
C ILE A 304 36.69 -16.63 -1.84
N LEU A 305 36.64 -17.69 -2.65
CA LEU A 305 35.96 -18.93 -2.28
C LEU A 305 36.94 -19.99 -1.75
N PRO A 306 36.52 -20.78 -0.73
CA PRO A 306 37.26 -21.97 -0.33
C PRO A 306 37.40 -22.95 -1.49
N ASN A 307 38.57 -23.60 -1.61
CA ASN A 307 38.80 -24.58 -2.69
C ASN A 307 37.80 -25.74 -2.67
N ASP A 308 37.31 -26.12 -1.48
CA ASP A 308 36.35 -27.22 -1.33
C ASP A 308 34.93 -26.88 -1.86
N TRP A 309 34.70 -25.63 -2.28
CA TRP A 309 33.46 -25.21 -2.95
C TRP A 309 33.56 -25.28 -4.49
N LEU A 310 34.76 -25.54 -5.04
CA LEU A 310 34.98 -25.64 -6.48
C LEU A 310 34.15 -26.77 -7.10
N GLY A 311 33.55 -26.51 -8.27
CA GLY A 311 32.77 -27.51 -9.00
C GLY A 311 31.47 -27.92 -8.28
N LYS A 312 30.99 -27.12 -7.34
CA LYS A 312 29.70 -27.32 -6.65
C LYS A 312 28.76 -26.18 -6.97
N ASP A 313 27.47 -26.49 -7.10
CA ASP A 313 26.45 -25.45 -7.18
C ASP A 313 26.41 -24.69 -5.85
N LEU A 314 26.29 -23.37 -5.95
CA LEU A 314 26.10 -22.47 -4.82
C LEU A 314 24.77 -21.75 -4.97
N VAL A 315 24.29 -21.15 -3.89
CA VAL A 315 23.11 -20.29 -3.89
C VAL A 315 23.55 -18.89 -3.50
N LEU A 316 23.43 -17.97 -4.45
CA LEU A 316 23.62 -16.54 -4.23
C LEU A 316 22.30 -15.99 -3.70
N ASN A 317 22.29 -15.63 -2.42
CA ASN A 317 21.18 -14.93 -1.81
C ASN A 317 21.48 -13.42 -1.79
N MET A 318 20.58 -12.66 -2.37
CA MET A 318 20.56 -11.22 -2.35
C MET A 318 19.29 -10.79 -1.64
N GLY A 319 19.37 -9.77 -0.81
CA GLY A 319 18.18 -9.06 -0.35
C GLY A 319 17.44 -8.37 -1.51
N PRO A 320 16.51 -7.47 -1.21
CA PRO A 320 15.81 -6.73 -2.24
C PRO A 320 16.74 -5.88 -3.12
N ILE A 321 16.33 -5.70 -4.39
CA ILE A 321 17.00 -4.86 -5.38
C ILE A 321 15.94 -4.05 -6.11
N ASP A 322 16.07 -2.73 -6.06
CA ASP A 322 15.11 -1.76 -6.57
C ASP A 322 15.51 -1.26 -7.97
N ASP A 323 14.72 -1.44 -9.03
CA ASP A 323 13.47 -2.21 -9.17
C ASP A 323 13.71 -3.58 -9.81
N ILE A 324 14.72 -3.62 -10.68
CA ILE A 324 15.04 -4.73 -11.56
C ILE A 324 16.52 -5.02 -11.40
N ASP A 325 16.88 -6.29 -11.38
CA ASP A 325 18.26 -6.70 -11.48
C ASP A 325 18.47 -7.66 -12.64
N VAL A 326 19.68 -7.63 -13.19
CA VAL A 326 20.26 -8.77 -13.88
C VAL A 326 21.58 -9.08 -13.16
N THR A 327 21.77 -10.34 -12.77
CA THR A 327 22.88 -10.76 -11.92
C THR A 327 23.75 -11.78 -12.62
N TRP A 328 25.07 -11.58 -12.55
CA TRP A 328 26.08 -12.45 -13.13
C TRP A 328 27.10 -12.92 -12.09
N PHE A 329 27.62 -14.14 -12.28
CA PHE A 329 28.75 -14.69 -11.55
C PHE A 329 29.86 -15.04 -12.53
N ASN A 330 31.04 -14.44 -12.38
CA ASN A 330 32.18 -14.60 -13.30
C ASN A 330 31.79 -14.40 -14.79
N GLY A 331 30.85 -13.49 -15.06
CA GLY A 331 30.34 -13.18 -16.41
C GLY A 331 29.24 -14.12 -16.93
N VAL A 332 28.88 -15.18 -16.18
CA VAL A 332 27.75 -16.08 -16.46
C VAL A 332 26.49 -15.49 -15.86
N GLU A 333 25.43 -15.34 -16.66
CA GLU A 333 24.14 -14.81 -16.19
C GLU A 333 23.46 -15.85 -15.30
N LEU A 334 23.09 -15.44 -14.10
CA LEU A 334 22.37 -16.30 -13.17
C LEU A 334 20.85 -16.11 -13.28
N GLY A 335 20.41 -14.89 -13.57
CA GLY A 335 19.01 -14.54 -13.69
C GLY A 335 18.72 -13.05 -13.61
N SER A 336 17.43 -12.74 -13.56
CA SER A 336 16.90 -11.40 -13.36
C SER A 336 15.63 -11.46 -12.52
N GLY A 337 15.38 -10.41 -11.75
CA GLY A 337 14.15 -10.23 -10.99
C GLY A 337 13.58 -8.83 -11.16
N GLU A 338 12.30 -8.68 -10.86
CA GLU A 338 11.57 -7.41 -10.87
C GLU A 338 10.89 -7.21 -9.50
N LEU A 339 10.45 -5.97 -9.21
CA LEU A 339 9.86 -5.48 -7.95
C LEU A 339 10.91 -5.06 -6.91
N TRP A 340 10.69 -3.88 -6.34
CA TRP A 340 11.62 -3.21 -5.42
C TRP A 340 11.85 -3.93 -4.09
N ASP A 341 10.86 -4.68 -3.60
CA ASP A 341 10.85 -5.29 -2.26
C ASP A 341 11.13 -6.80 -2.24
N LYS A 342 11.21 -7.46 -3.40
CA LYS A 342 11.41 -8.91 -3.49
C LYS A 342 12.89 -9.26 -3.26
N SER A 343 13.19 -10.14 -2.31
CA SER A 343 14.54 -10.73 -2.23
C SER A 343 14.86 -11.54 -3.48
N ARG A 344 16.13 -11.55 -3.91
CA ARG A 344 16.57 -12.30 -5.09
C ARG A 344 17.42 -13.49 -4.69
N GLN A 345 17.12 -14.67 -5.22
CA GLN A 345 17.92 -15.86 -5.02
C GLN A 345 18.25 -16.50 -6.35
N TYR A 346 19.54 -16.78 -6.58
CA TYR A 346 20.02 -17.36 -7.82
C TYR A 346 20.92 -18.57 -7.56
N ILE A 347 20.82 -19.57 -8.43
CA ILE A 347 21.74 -20.71 -8.43
C ILE A 347 23.00 -20.29 -9.19
N VAL A 348 24.16 -20.38 -8.53
CA VAL A 348 25.46 -20.29 -9.18
C VAL A 348 25.84 -21.69 -9.63
N PRO A 349 25.89 -21.96 -10.95
CA PRO A 349 26.23 -23.29 -11.44
C PRO A 349 27.69 -23.63 -11.11
N ALA A 350 27.95 -24.90 -10.80
CA ALA A 350 29.29 -25.43 -10.52
C ALA A 350 30.38 -24.94 -11.49
N ASP A 351 30.09 -24.90 -12.79
CA ASP A 351 31.03 -24.52 -13.85
C ASP A 351 31.40 -23.03 -13.84
N ALA A 352 30.58 -22.18 -13.22
CA ALA A 352 30.88 -20.76 -13.05
C ALA A 352 31.82 -20.51 -11.86
N VAL A 353 31.94 -21.47 -10.93
CA VAL A 353 32.77 -21.34 -9.71
C VAL A 353 34.23 -21.58 -10.04
N LYS A 354 35.09 -20.61 -9.70
CA LYS A 354 36.54 -20.68 -9.90
C LYS A 354 37.26 -20.78 -8.56
N SER A 355 38.45 -21.39 -8.55
CA SER A 355 39.31 -21.36 -7.36
C SER A 355 39.81 -19.93 -7.11
N GLY A 356 39.90 -19.54 -5.84
CA GLY A 356 40.36 -18.21 -5.46
C GLY A 356 39.34 -17.12 -5.73
N LYS A 357 39.73 -16.09 -6.49
CA LYS A 357 38.92 -14.90 -6.74
C LYS A 357 37.75 -15.18 -7.67
N ASN A 358 36.56 -14.75 -7.27
CA ASN A 358 35.33 -14.80 -8.05
C ASN A 358 34.67 -13.43 -8.02
N LEU A 359 33.86 -13.14 -9.05
CA LEU A 359 33.21 -11.86 -9.24
C LEU A 359 31.70 -12.04 -9.27
N ILE A 360 31.00 -11.26 -8.45
CA ILE A 360 29.57 -11.01 -8.58
C ILE A 360 29.41 -9.67 -9.29
N THR A 361 28.59 -9.62 -10.34
CA THR A 361 28.19 -8.38 -11.01
C THR A 361 26.68 -8.26 -11.03
N ILE A 362 26.16 -7.06 -10.78
CA ILE A 362 24.73 -6.78 -10.83
C ILE A 362 24.53 -5.55 -11.70
N ARG A 363 23.54 -5.57 -12.58
CA ARG A 363 22.98 -4.38 -13.19
C ARG A 363 21.63 -4.13 -12.54
N CYS A 364 21.56 -3.10 -11.71
CA CYS A 364 20.36 -2.63 -11.04
C CYS A 364 19.74 -1.53 -11.90
N ILE A 365 18.44 -1.65 -12.22
CA ILE A 365 17.69 -0.67 -13.00
C ILE A 365 16.54 -0.18 -12.14
N ASP A 366 16.63 1.09 -11.75
CA ASP A 366 15.57 1.81 -11.07
C ASP A 366 14.66 2.47 -12.11
N THR A 367 13.35 2.27 -11.97
CA THR A 367 12.36 2.82 -12.90
C THR A 367 11.56 3.97 -12.31
N GLY A 368 11.74 4.29 -11.03
CA GLY A 368 11.01 5.34 -10.33
C GLY A 368 11.26 5.30 -8.82
N GLY A 369 11.62 6.45 -8.23
CA GLY A 369 11.72 6.58 -6.77
C GLY A 369 13.17 6.46 -6.28
N PRO A 370 13.41 5.98 -5.05
CA PRO A 370 14.76 5.72 -4.56
C PRO A 370 15.28 4.36 -5.07
N GLY A 371 16.27 4.33 -5.95
CA GLY A 371 16.90 3.07 -6.37
C GLY A 371 17.91 2.47 -5.38
N GLY A 372 18.32 1.22 -5.63
CA GLY A 372 19.47 0.60 -4.97
C GLY A 372 19.36 -0.89 -4.64
N VAL A 373 20.43 -1.44 -4.06
CA VAL A 373 20.48 -2.80 -3.52
C VAL A 373 20.32 -2.67 -2.01
N TRP A 374 19.11 -2.82 -1.48
CA TRP A 374 18.75 -2.37 -0.12
C TRP A 374 18.19 -3.50 0.75
N GLY A 375 18.14 -3.31 2.06
CA GLY A 375 17.66 -4.31 3.02
C GLY A 375 18.67 -4.52 4.15
N GLU A 376 18.63 -5.69 4.77
CA GLU A 376 19.49 -6.03 5.91
C GLU A 376 20.72 -6.83 5.47
N ALA A 377 21.86 -6.57 6.11
CA ALA A 377 23.15 -7.12 5.69
C ALA A 377 23.23 -8.67 5.72
N ASP A 378 22.45 -9.31 6.60
CA ASP A 378 22.40 -10.77 6.74
C ASP A 378 21.62 -11.48 5.62
N GLN A 379 20.87 -10.74 4.80
CA GLN A 379 20.18 -11.25 3.62
C GLN A 379 21.15 -11.49 2.44
N TYR A 380 22.37 -10.95 2.51
CA TYR A 380 23.34 -10.95 1.42
C TYR A 380 24.48 -11.91 1.70
N TYR A 381 24.41 -13.10 1.12
CA TYR A 381 25.43 -14.13 1.27
C TYR A 381 25.44 -15.10 0.10
N LEU A 382 26.58 -15.77 -0.07
CA LEU A 382 26.71 -16.94 -0.92
C LEU A 382 26.76 -18.18 -0.04
N SER A 383 25.99 -19.20 -0.37
CA SER A 383 25.89 -20.43 0.41
C SER A 383 26.16 -21.68 -0.41
N ASN A 384 26.69 -22.71 0.24
CA ASN A 384 26.79 -24.04 -0.34
C ASN A 384 25.65 -24.95 0.17
N LYS A 385 25.56 -26.17 -0.38
CA LYS A 385 24.54 -27.16 0.02
C LYS A 385 24.66 -27.66 1.47
N LEU A 386 25.76 -27.37 2.16
CA LEU A 386 26.00 -27.73 3.57
C LEU A 386 25.53 -26.64 4.54
N GLY A 387 25.03 -25.50 4.03
CA GLY A 387 24.58 -24.37 4.84
C GLY A 387 25.72 -23.48 5.34
N GLU A 388 26.93 -23.64 4.82
CA GLU A 388 28.04 -22.70 5.06
C GLU A 388 27.81 -21.43 4.24
N ASN A 389 27.96 -20.26 4.88
CA ASN A 389 27.66 -18.96 4.28
C ASN A 389 28.90 -18.07 4.24
N ILE A 390 29.10 -17.38 3.12
CA ILE A 390 30.06 -16.29 2.97
C ILE A 390 29.26 -14.99 2.85
N PRO A 391 29.35 -14.07 3.83
CA PRO A 391 28.70 -12.76 3.72
C PRO A 391 29.25 -11.98 2.53
N ILE A 392 28.36 -11.35 1.77
CA ILE A 392 28.74 -10.50 0.63
C ILE A 392 28.32 -9.04 0.81
N ALA A 393 27.64 -8.71 1.92
CA ALA A 393 27.42 -7.32 2.33
C ALA A 393 28.74 -6.57 2.61
N GLY A 394 28.68 -5.24 2.57
CA GLY A 394 29.81 -4.34 2.81
C GLY A 394 30.12 -3.48 1.58
N GLU A 395 31.39 -3.18 1.36
CA GLU A 395 31.82 -2.32 0.26
C GLU A 395 31.80 -3.06 -1.08
N TRP A 396 31.15 -2.46 -2.08
CA TRP A 396 31.11 -2.88 -3.48
C TRP A 396 31.63 -1.75 -4.35
N LEU A 397 32.02 -2.07 -5.58
CA LEU A 397 32.24 -1.05 -6.61
C LEU A 397 30.93 -0.80 -7.35
N TYR A 398 30.67 0.45 -7.72
CA TYR A 398 29.56 0.82 -8.60
C TYR A 398 29.96 1.75 -9.73
N LYS A 399 29.12 1.76 -10.76
CA LYS A 399 29.22 2.69 -11.88
C LYS A 399 27.84 3.04 -12.42
N LYS A 400 27.54 4.35 -12.41
CA LYS A 400 26.35 4.92 -13.05
C LYS A 400 26.44 4.72 -14.56
N SER A 401 25.33 4.32 -15.18
CA SER A 401 25.28 4.02 -16.61
C SER A 401 24.22 4.87 -17.33
N LEU A 402 23.11 4.27 -17.75
CA LEU A 402 22.11 4.86 -18.63
C LEU A 402 20.94 5.47 -17.84
N SER A 403 20.51 6.69 -18.18
CA SER A 403 19.31 7.31 -17.60
C SER A 403 18.03 6.61 -18.06
N ILE A 404 17.01 6.50 -17.20
CA ILE A 404 15.71 5.90 -17.56
C ILE A 404 15.04 6.60 -18.75
N TYR A 405 15.30 7.89 -18.97
CA TYR A 405 14.76 8.64 -20.11
C TYR A 405 15.41 8.26 -21.45
N GLU A 406 16.57 7.60 -21.39
CA GLU A 406 17.27 7.06 -22.55
C GLU A 406 16.90 5.59 -22.79
N PHE A 407 16.15 4.96 -21.88
CA PHE A 407 15.62 3.62 -22.10
C PHE A 407 14.51 3.66 -23.16
N PRO A 408 14.39 2.60 -23.97
CA PRO A 408 13.19 2.39 -24.76
C PRO A 408 11.98 2.28 -23.82
N LYS A 409 10.82 2.73 -24.30
CA LYS A 409 9.57 2.65 -23.52
C LYS A 409 9.31 1.20 -23.11
N ARG A 410 9.27 0.95 -21.80
CA ARG A 410 8.98 -0.37 -21.25
C ARG A 410 7.51 -0.74 -21.50
N PRO A 411 7.20 -1.97 -21.94
CA PRO A 411 5.83 -2.47 -21.94
C PRO A 411 5.23 -2.47 -20.53
N ILE A 412 3.91 -2.32 -20.44
CA ILE A 412 3.18 -2.33 -19.16
C ILE A 412 3.46 -3.64 -18.43
N SER A 413 3.84 -3.55 -17.15
CA SER A 413 3.92 -4.72 -16.28
C SER A 413 2.59 -4.91 -15.55
N PHE A 414 1.91 -6.04 -15.81
CA PHE A 414 0.63 -6.37 -15.17
C PHE A 414 0.78 -6.90 -13.74
N ASP A 415 2.01 -7.24 -13.34
CA ASP A 415 2.36 -7.66 -11.98
C ASP A 415 2.91 -6.50 -11.13
N ASN A 416 3.11 -5.32 -11.74
CA ASN A 416 3.49 -4.12 -11.02
C ASN A 416 2.29 -3.63 -10.18
N PRO A 417 2.44 -3.41 -8.86
CA PRO A 417 1.36 -2.96 -8.00
C PRO A 417 0.83 -1.56 -8.33
N ASN A 418 1.53 -0.77 -9.15
CA ASN A 418 1.09 0.50 -9.70
C ASN A 418 0.38 0.39 -11.05
N CYS A 419 0.25 -0.81 -11.62
CA CYS A 419 -0.59 -1.00 -12.78
C CYS A 419 -2.05 -0.69 -12.39
N PRO A 420 -2.79 0.14 -13.16
CA PRO A 420 -4.16 0.50 -12.80
C PRO A 420 -5.04 -0.72 -12.55
N THR A 421 -6.02 -0.61 -11.64
CA THR A 421 -6.98 -1.64 -11.21
C THR A 421 -6.43 -2.91 -10.55
N VAL A 422 -5.12 -3.19 -10.58
CA VAL A 422 -4.65 -4.53 -10.19
C VAL A 422 -4.76 -4.83 -8.69
N LEU A 423 -4.66 -3.80 -7.83
CA LEU A 423 -4.83 -3.96 -6.38
C LEU A 423 -6.30 -3.96 -6.00
N PHE A 424 -7.14 -3.16 -6.66
CA PHE A 424 -8.59 -3.26 -6.50
C PHE A 424 -9.06 -4.69 -6.75
N ASN A 425 -8.65 -5.24 -7.89
CA ASN A 425 -9.02 -6.58 -8.32
C ASN A 425 -8.59 -7.66 -7.33
N ALA A 426 -7.40 -7.53 -6.78
CA ALA A 426 -6.76 -8.58 -5.99
C ALA A 426 -7.03 -8.47 -4.49
N MET A 427 -7.15 -7.26 -3.96
CA MET A 427 -7.14 -7.01 -2.50
C MET A 427 -8.43 -6.35 -1.98
N ILE A 428 -9.27 -5.78 -2.86
CA ILE A 428 -10.52 -5.09 -2.50
C ILE A 428 -11.75 -5.85 -3.00
N SER A 429 -11.74 -6.27 -4.27
CA SER A 429 -12.84 -7.02 -4.87
C SER A 429 -13.20 -8.30 -4.10
N PRO A 430 -12.25 -9.10 -3.58
CA PRO A 430 -12.60 -10.29 -2.80
C PRO A 430 -13.31 -10.00 -1.47
N LEU A 431 -13.14 -8.78 -0.94
CA LEU A 431 -13.83 -8.34 0.28
C LEU A 431 -15.27 -7.90 -0.01
N ILE A 432 -15.65 -7.69 -1.26
CA ILE A 432 -17.01 -7.33 -1.65
C ILE A 432 -17.82 -8.62 -1.81
N PRO A 433 -18.97 -8.79 -1.14
CA PRO A 433 -19.78 -7.77 -0.45
C PRO A 433 -19.78 -7.90 1.09
N PHE A 434 -18.66 -8.22 1.74
CA PHE A 434 -18.57 -8.27 3.21
C PHE A 434 -19.07 -6.95 3.81
N ALA A 435 -20.02 -7.03 4.74
CA ALA A 435 -20.62 -5.84 5.32
C ALA A 435 -19.60 -5.09 6.19
N ILE A 436 -19.49 -3.78 6.00
CA ILE A 436 -18.56 -2.92 6.74
C ILE A 436 -19.24 -1.70 7.36
N ARG A 437 -18.65 -1.12 8.40
CA ARG A 437 -19.02 0.20 8.89
C ARG A 437 -18.50 1.26 7.95
N GLY A 438 -17.20 1.24 7.64
CA GLY A 438 -16.52 2.24 6.80
C GLY A 438 -15.05 1.89 6.50
N VAL A 439 -14.32 2.87 5.99
CA VAL A 439 -12.93 2.75 5.55
C VAL A 439 -12.06 3.81 6.23
N ILE A 440 -10.86 3.43 6.67
CA ILE A 440 -9.75 4.36 6.92
C ILE A 440 -8.66 4.20 5.86
N TRP A 441 -8.12 5.33 5.39
CA TRP A 441 -7.22 5.39 4.23
C TRP A 441 -5.97 6.22 4.50
N TYR A 442 -4.79 5.67 4.27
CA TYR A 442 -3.53 6.42 4.36
C TYR A 442 -2.66 6.13 3.13
N GLN A 443 -2.79 7.01 2.14
CA GLN A 443 -2.03 6.99 0.90
C GLN A 443 -1.95 8.38 0.30
N GLY A 444 -0.91 8.57 -0.51
CA GLY A 444 -0.76 9.71 -1.38
C GLY A 444 0.69 9.92 -1.78
N GLU A 445 1.65 9.48 -0.97
CA GLU A 445 3.07 9.77 -1.13
C GLU A 445 3.57 9.42 -2.56
N ASN A 446 3.09 8.30 -3.13
CA ASN A 446 3.44 7.88 -4.49
C ASN A 446 2.85 8.78 -5.59
N ASN A 447 1.70 9.42 -5.32
CA ASN A 447 1.01 10.32 -6.26
C ASN A 447 1.42 11.80 -6.11
N THR A 448 2.46 12.14 -5.34
CA THR A 448 2.88 13.54 -5.12
C THR A 448 3.17 14.27 -6.43
N PHE A 449 3.87 13.64 -7.37
CA PHE A 449 4.13 14.19 -8.71
C PHE A 449 2.91 14.24 -9.64
N ASN A 450 1.78 13.65 -9.24
CA ASN A 450 0.50 13.63 -9.96
C ASN A 450 -0.64 14.25 -9.12
N ALA A 451 -0.32 15.20 -8.24
CA ALA A 451 -1.25 15.78 -7.27
C ALA A 451 -2.52 16.42 -7.89
N LEU A 452 -2.43 17.05 -9.07
CA LEU A 452 -3.61 17.54 -9.79
C LEU A 452 -4.54 16.41 -10.22
N GLN A 453 -4.02 15.35 -10.83
CA GLN A 453 -4.80 14.16 -11.21
C GLN A 453 -5.45 13.50 -9.98
N TYR A 454 -4.77 13.51 -8.83
CA TYR A 454 -5.28 12.98 -7.57
C TYR A 454 -6.60 13.65 -7.12
N ARG A 455 -6.83 14.92 -7.48
CA ARG A 455 -8.10 15.64 -7.19
C ARG A 455 -9.30 15.00 -7.87
N THR A 456 -9.07 14.34 -8.99
CA THR A 456 -10.08 13.59 -9.74
C THR A 456 -10.12 12.14 -9.25
N LEU A 457 -8.95 11.51 -9.12
CA LEU A 457 -8.85 10.07 -8.80
C LEU A 457 -9.35 9.72 -7.40
N PHE A 458 -9.05 10.53 -6.38
CA PHE A 458 -9.41 10.15 -5.01
C PHE A 458 -10.92 10.17 -4.76
N PRO A 459 -11.68 11.23 -5.13
CA PRO A 459 -13.14 11.18 -5.11
C PRO A 459 -13.72 10.05 -5.97
N LEU A 460 -13.11 9.77 -7.14
CA LEU A 460 -13.53 8.69 -8.03
C LEU A 460 -13.40 7.32 -7.35
N MET A 461 -12.27 7.03 -6.70
CA MET A 461 -12.03 5.79 -5.96
C MET A 461 -13.03 5.62 -4.80
N ILE A 462 -13.29 6.68 -4.03
CA ILE A 462 -14.28 6.63 -2.93
C ILE A 462 -15.67 6.29 -3.49
N SER A 463 -16.08 6.94 -4.59
CA SER A 463 -17.36 6.66 -5.24
C SER A 463 -17.40 5.25 -5.82
N ASP A 464 -16.28 4.78 -6.37
CA ASP A 464 -16.13 3.44 -6.93
C ASP A 464 -16.37 2.37 -5.87
N TRP A 465 -15.68 2.44 -4.73
CA TRP A 465 -15.83 1.48 -3.64
C TRP A 465 -17.25 1.50 -3.09
N ARG A 466 -17.85 2.68 -2.87
CA ARG A 466 -19.25 2.79 -2.43
C ARG A 466 -20.23 2.14 -3.41
N THR A 467 -19.99 2.30 -4.70
CA THR A 467 -20.81 1.69 -5.76
C THR A 467 -20.69 0.17 -5.74
N ASN A 468 -19.46 -0.35 -5.66
CA ASN A 468 -19.21 -1.79 -5.68
C ASN A 468 -19.71 -2.51 -4.42
N TRP A 469 -19.55 -1.90 -3.23
CA TRP A 469 -20.12 -2.45 -1.98
C TRP A 469 -21.65 -2.36 -1.94
N ASN A 470 -22.22 -1.35 -2.60
CA ASN A 470 -23.66 -1.09 -2.59
C ASN A 470 -24.23 -0.98 -1.16
N GLN A 471 -23.50 -0.30 -0.26
CA GLN A 471 -23.89 -0.06 1.14
C GLN A 471 -24.09 1.43 1.45
N GLY A 472 -24.49 2.21 0.44
CA GLY A 472 -24.64 3.66 0.52
C GLY A 472 -23.32 4.40 0.70
N ASN A 473 -23.41 5.65 1.17
CA ASN A 473 -22.25 6.51 1.40
C ASN A 473 -21.59 6.20 2.75
N PHE A 474 -21.04 4.99 2.93
CA PHE A 474 -20.34 4.63 4.16
C PHE A 474 -19.17 5.59 4.46
N PRO A 475 -18.81 5.78 5.75
CA PRO A 475 -17.70 6.63 6.16
C PRO A 475 -16.38 6.31 5.46
N PHE A 476 -15.70 7.33 4.97
CA PHE A 476 -14.37 7.22 4.37
C PHE A 476 -13.43 8.26 5.00
N TYR A 477 -12.59 7.83 5.94
CA TYR A 477 -11.71 8.73 6.69
C TYR A 477 -10.27 8.55 6.25
N PHE A 478 -9.57 9.64 5.97
CA PHE A 478 -8.25 9.58 5.41
C PHE A 478 -7.25 10.47 6.14
N VAL A 479 -5.96 10.23 5.91
CA VAL A 479 -4.88 11.00 6.51
C VAL A 479 -4.34 11.99 5.48
N GLN A 480 -4.26 13.27 5.85
CA GLN A 480 -3.50 14.25 5.07
C GLN A 480 -2.01 14.02 5.33
N LEU A 481 -1.19 14.00 4.27
CA LEU A 481 0.21 13.60 4.40
C LEU A 481 0.97 14.38 5.47
N ALA A 482 1.81 13.65 6.22
CA ALA A 482 2.71 14.22 7.21
C ALA A 482 3.84 15.03 6.55
N ASN A 483 4.63 15.75 7.36
CA ASN A 483 5.86 16.38 6.88
C ASN A 483 6.90 15.35 6.44
N TYR A 484 7.63 15.66 5.38
CA TYR A 484 8.73 14.86 4.86
C TYR A 484 9.74 15.76 4.13
N MET A 485 10.99 15.29 3.97
CA MET A 485 12.12 16.01 3.36
C MET A 485 12.65 17.20 4.18
N HIS A 486 13.70 17.83 3.66
CA HIS A 486 14.30 19.02 4.27
C HIS A 486 13.37 20.24 4.19
N SER A 487 13.43 21.10 5.21
CA SER A 487 12.70 22.36 5.22
C SER A 487 13.26 23.32 4.16
N GLN A 488 12.36 24.05 3.49
CA GLN A 488 12.73 25.07 2.51
C GLN A 488 13.03 26.41 3.21
N ASN A 489 14.05 27.13 2.72
CA ASN A 489 14.45 28.43 3.27
C ASN A 489 13.55 29.58 2.81
N GLU A 490 12.97 29.47 1.62
CA GLU A 490 12.08 30.47 1.01
C GLU A 490 10.77 29.79 0.59
N PRO A 491 9.64 30.52 0.50
CA PRO A 491 8.41 29.95 -0.04
C PRO A 491 8.61 29.55 -1.51
N SER A 492 8.29 28.30 -1.86
CA SER A 492 8.32 27.80 -3.23
C SER A 492 7.12 26.92 -3.53
N GLU A 493 6.94 26.58 -4.80
CA GLU A 493 6.01 25.52 -5.20
C GLU A 493 6.53 24.16 -4.75
N ASP A 494 5.62 23.22 -4.50
CA ASP A 494 5.95 21.94 -3.88
C ASP A 494 4.85 20.91 -4.14
N THR A 495 5.22 19.78 -4.74
CA THR A 495 4.28 18.73 -5.15
C THR A 495 3.63 18.02 -3.96
N TRP A 496 4.32 17.94 -2.83
CA TRP A 496 3.78 17.37 -1.60
C TRP A 496 2.69 18.27 -0.99
N ALA A 497 2.89 19.60 -1.02
CA ALA A 497 1.89 20.57 -0.63
C ALA A 497 0.66 20.54 -1.55
N GLU A 498 0.86 20.41 -2.87
CA GLU A 498 -0.23 20.25 -3.84
C GLU A 498 -1.08 19.01 -3.57
N LEU A 499 -0.44 17.90 -3.18
CA LEU A 499 -1.16 16.68 -2.84
C LEU A 499 -1.94 16.82 -1.52
N ARG A 500 -1.38 17.50 -0.51
CA ARG A 500 -2.13 17.83 0.71
C ARG A 500 -3.35 18.70 0.39
N GLU A 501 -3.25 19.61 -0.57
CA GLU A 501 -4.41 20.36 -1.08
C GLU A 501 -5.42 19.44 -1.77
N ALA A 502 -4.98 18.46 -2.56
CA ALA A 502 -5.87 17.48 -3.17
C ALA A 502 -6.63 16.66 -2.12
N GLN A 503 -5.95 16.19 -1.08
CA GLN A 503 -6.56 15.50 0.07
C GLN A 503 -7.55 16.40 0.81
N LEU A 504 -7.19 17.68 1.06
CA LEU A 504 -8.11 18.65 1.66
C LEU A 504 -9.38 18.84 0.80
N ASN A 505 -9.23 18.92 -0.52
CA ASN A 505 -10.34 19.07 -1.46
C ASN A 505 -11.29 17.87 -1.46
N THR A 506 -10.81 16.66 -1.15
CA THR A 506 -11.63 15.45 -1.04
C THR A 506 -12.67 15.54 0.08
N LEU A 507 -12.51 16.44 1.06
CA LEU A 507 -13.55 16.69 2.09
C LEU A 507 -14.90 17.19 1.51
N LYS A 508 -14.95 17.59 0.24
CA LYS A 508 -16.20 17.91 -0.48
C LYS A 508 -17.05 16.67 -0.75
N VAL A 509 -16.45 15.48 -0.73
CA VAL A 509 -17.17 14.21 -0.89
C VAL A 509 -17.92 13.90 0.40
N GLU A 510 -19.19 13.51 0.27
CA GLU A 510 -20.06 13.23 1.42
C GLU A 510 -19.48 12.11 2.33
N ASN A 511 -19.74 12.23 3.63
CA ASN A 511 -19.33 11.27 4.67
C ASN A 511 -17.83 10.94 4.64
N THR A 512 -17.01 11.96 4.36
CA THR A 512 -15.56 11.90 4.48
C THR A 512 -15.07 12.67 5.70
N GLY A 513 -13.81 12.44 6.08
CA GLY A 513 -13.13 13.15 7.15
C GLY A 513 -11.63 13.00 7.01
N MET A 514 -10.87 13.97 7.49
CA MET A 514 -9.43 14.06 7.27
C MET A 514 -8.69 14.27 8.58
N ALA A 515 -7.80 13.34 8.90
CA ALA A 515 -6.83 13.49 9.98
C ALA A 515 -5.61 14.23 9.44
N VAL A 516 -5.37 15.44 9.91
CA VAL A 516 -4.16 16.21 9.55
C VAL A 516 -2.96 15.58 10.26
N ALA A 517 -1.86 15.29 9.55
CA ALA A 517 -0.64 14.70 10.13
C ALA A 517 0.61 15.60 9.99
N ILE A 518 0.43 16.88 9.68
CA ILE A 518 1.51 17.83 9.37
C ILE A 518 2.60 17.89 10.46
N ASP A 519 2.25 17.70 11.73
CA ASP A 519 3.15 17.76 12.89
C ASP A 519 3.74 16.42 13.32
N ILE A 520 3.43 15.34 12.61
CA ILE A 520 3.82 13.96 12.95
C ILE A 520 5.02 13.50 12.09
N GLY A 521 5.37 14.27 11.05
CA GLY A 521 6.39 13.93 10.06
C GLY A 521 7.82 13.83 10.58
N ASP A 522 8.68 13.23 9.75
CA ASP A 522 10.13 13.17 9.96
C ASP A 522 10.81 13.65 8.66
N SER A 523 11.81 14.52 8.75
CA SER A 523 12.48 15.08 7.58
C SER A 523 13.31 14.05 6.81
N THR A 524 13.66 12.94 7.47
CA THR A 524 14.58 11.92 6.95
C THR A 524 13.93 10.56 6.74
N ASP A 525 12.70 10.36 7.23
CA ASP A 525 11.96 9.12 7.10
C ASP A 525 10.52 9.43 6.65
N ILE A 526 10.14 8.90 5.49
CA ILE A 526 8.80 9.05 4.93
C ILE A 526 7.73 8.32 5.77
N HIS A 527 8.15 7.43 6.67
CA HIS A 527 7.31 6.64 7.58
C HIS A 527 7.34 7.18 9.01
N PRO A 528 6.61 8.27 9.32
CA PRO A 528 6.62 8.84 10.66
C PRO A 528 6.18 7.83 11.72
N LYS A 529 6.99 7.73 12.77
CA LYS A 529 6.85 6.71 13.82
C LYS A 529 5.72 6.98 14.82
N ASN A 530 5.17 8.20 14.91
CA ASN A 530 4.02 8.48 15.80
C ASN A 530 2.67 8.04 15.19
N LYS A 531 2.54 6.75 14.91
CA LYS A 531 1.31 6.13 14.37
C LYS A 531 0.14 6.15 15.35
N ARG A 532 0.43 6.17 16.67
CA ARG A 532 -0.57 6.32 17.73
C ARG A 532 -1.43 7.57 17.53
N GLU A 533 -0.78 8.71 17.29
CA GLU A 533 -1.48 9.98 17.10
C GLU A 533 -2.30 9.99 15.79
N VAL A 534 -1.81 9.36 14.72
CA VAL A 534 -2.57 9.21 13.46
C VAL A 534 -3.85 8.40 13.69
N GLY A 535 -3.74 7.22 14.32
CA GLY A 535 -4.88 6.37 14.64
C GLY A 535 -5.87 7.05 15.60
N TYR A 536 -5.35 7.81 16.58
CA TYR A 536 -6.16 8.63 17.48
C TYR A 536 -6.98 9.68 16.73
N ARG A 537 -6.36 10.46 15.83
CA ARG A 537 -7.06 11.50 15.06
C ARG A 537 -8.13 10.93 14.13
N LEU A 538 -7.87 9.79 13.50
CA LEU A 538 -8.90 9.05 12.74
C LEU A 538 -10.06 8.59 13.65
N SER A 539 -9.75 8.15 14.87
CA SER A 539 -10.78 7.74 15.83
C SER A 539 -11.67 8.91 16.27
N LEU A 540 -11.11 10.12 16.46
CA LEU A 540 -11.89 11.31 16.80
C LEU A 540 -12.93 11.64 15.73
N ILE A 541 -12.56 11.47 14.45
CA ILE A 541 -13.46 11.65 13.30
C ILE A 541 -14.58 10.62 13.35
N ALA A 542 -14.27 9.34 13.54
CA ALA A 542 -15.28 8.29 13.61
C ALA A 542 -16.22 8.43 14.82
N LEU A 543 -15.69 8.75 15.99
CA LEU A 543 -16.51 9.03 17.19
C LEU A 543 -17.50 10.16 16.92
N ASN A 544 -17.05 11.25 16.30
CA ASN A 544 -17.93 12.38 16.01
C ASN A 544 -18.95 12.09 14.90
N LYS A 545 -18.45 11.66 13.73
CA LYS A 545 -19.25 11.62 12.50
C LYS A 545 -19.99 10.29 12.29
N THR A 546 -19.49 9.18 12.83
CA THR A 546 -20.15 7.86 12.71
C THR A 546 -20.98 7.54 13.94
N TYR A 547 -20.43 7.80 15.14
CA TYR A 547 -21.02 7.34 16.40
C TYR A 547 -21.74 8.46 17.18
N GLY A 548 -21.79 9.68 16.63
CA GLY A 548 -22.61 10.79 17.16
C GLY A 548 -22.07 11.44 18.44
N PHE A 549 -20.81 11.17 18.83
CA PHE A 549 -20.17 11.86 19.95
C PHE A 549 -19.97 13.34 19.61
N LYS A 550 -20.04 14.21 20.62
CA LYS A 550 -19.83 15.66 20.45
C LYS A 550 -18.39 16.08 20.75
N ASN A 551 -17.41 15.22 20.42
CA ASN A 551 -15.99 15.54 20.58
C ASN A 551 -15.49 16.41 19.41
N PRO A 552 -14.48 17.27 19.63
CA PRO A 552 -13.68 17.86 18.56
C PRO A 552 -12.98 16.76 17.77
N TYR A 553 -12.89 16.93 16.45
CA TYR A 553 -12.33 15.91 15.55
C TYR A 553 -11.42 16.47 14.46
N SER A 554 -11.31 17.79 14.34
CA SER A 554 -10.49 18.43 13.32
C SER A 554 -9.82 19.66 13.91
N GLY A 555 -8.62 19.98 13.41
CA GLY A 555 -7.98 21.27 13.62
C GLY A 555 -8.50 22.32 12.65
N PRO A 556 -7.97 23.55 12.68
CA PRO A 556 -8.45 24.63 11.84
C PRO A 556 -8.39 24.28 10.33
N ILE A 557 -9.52 24.40 9.64
CA ILE A 557 -9.62 24.21 8.18
C ILE A 557 -9.96 25.55 7.54
N TYR A 558 -9.17 25.97 6.55
CA TYR A 558 -9.41 27.21 5.82
C TYR A 558 -10.85 27.29 5.28
N LYS A 559 -11.51 28.43 5.51
CA LYS A 559 -12.89 28.70 5.09
C LYS A 559 -12.95 29.84 4.08
N SER A 560 -12.34 30.97 4.40
CA SER A 560 -12.35 32.18 3.58
C SER A 560 -11.29 33.17 4.04
N TYR A 561 -11.12 34.26 3.29
CA TYR A 561 -10.29 35.39 3.70
C TYR A 561 -10.99 36.73 3.45
N LYS A 562 -10.44 37.80 4.05
CA LYS A 562 -10.81 39.19 3.80
C LYS A 562 -9.56 40.05 3.68
N LEU A 563 -9.50 40.89 2.65
CA LEU A 563 -8.44 41.90 2.50
C LEU A 563 -8.69 43.07 3.47
N GLU A 564 -7.65 43.46 4.21
CA GLU A 564 -7.67 44.53 5.21
C GLU A 564 -6.44 45.45 5.01
N GLY A 565 -6.47 46.25 3.93
CA GLY A 565 -5.37 47.13 3.56
C GLY A 565 -4.12 46.33 3.19
N SER A 566 -3.05 46.46 3.98
CA SER A 566 -1.80 45.71 3.81
C SER A 566 -1.79 44.35 4.51
N LYS A 567 -2.94 43.87 4.99
CA LYS A 567 -3.09 42.60 5.71
C LYS A 567 -4.19 41.76 5.08
N ILE A 568 -4.11 40.44 5.29
CA ILE A 568 -5.19 39.51 4.94
C ILE A 568 -5.63 38.81 6.22
N ARG A 569 -6.93 38.80 6.48
CA ARG A 569 -7.54 38.04 7.57
C ARG A 569 -8.05 36.70 7.05
N ILE A 570 -7.65 35.62 7.71
CA ILE A 570 -8.06 34.25 7.41
C ILE A 570 -9.10 33.76 8.41
N TYR A 571 -10.15 33.13 7.90
CA TYR A 571 -11.23 32.52 8.66
C TYR A 571 -11.17 31.00 8.51
N PHE A 572 -11.46 30.28 9.59
CA PHE A 572 -11.38 28.84 9.66
C PHE A 572 -12.69 28.22 10.15
N ASN A 573 -12.98 27.00 9.71
CA ASN A 573 -13.79 26.05 10.47
C ASN A 573 -12.92 25.39 11.56
N HIS A 574 -13.52 24.86 12.63
CA HIS A 574 -12.80 24.21 13.74
C HIS A 574 -11.74 25.10 14.41
N ALA A 575 -12.10 26.37 14.60
CA ALA A 575 -11.22 27.45 15.03
C ALA A 575 -11.33 27.77 16.53
N GLU A 576 -11.93 26.89 17.31
CA GLU A 576 -12.16 27.12 18.73
C GLU A 576 -10.83 27.27 19.47
N GLY A 577 -10.61 28.44 20.07
CA GLY A 577 -9.43 28.69 20.90
C GLY A 577 -8.11 28.51 20.14
N LEU A 578 -7.99 29.14 18.97
CA LEU A 578 -6.75 29.13 18.19
C LEU A 578 -5.54 29.45 19.07
N LYS A 579 -4.50 28.63 18.96
CA LYS A 579 -3.27 28.75 19.74
C LYS A 579 -2.04 28.47 18.88
N ILE A 580 -0.91 28.93 19.40
CA ILE A 580 0.42 28.66 18.85
C ILE A 580 0.98 27.48 19.64
N LYS A 581 1.28 26.37 18.97
CA LYS A 581 1.98 25.24 19.60
C LYS A 581 3.48 25.55 19.63
N ASP A 582 4.12 25.26 20.76
CA ASP A 582 5.58 25.29 20.94
C ASP A 582 6.27 26.47 20.23
N ASN A 583 6.01 27.71 20.69
CA ASN A 583 6.72 28.97 20.41
C ASN A 583 5.85 30.18 20.79
N LYS A 584 6.43 31.40 20.86
CA LYS A 584 5.66 32.66 21.02
C LYS A 584 5.23 33.30 19.69
N ILE A 585 5.76 32.82 18.56
CA ILE A 585 5.55 33.42 17.23
C ILE A 585 4.80 32.41 16.35
N LEU A 586 3.77 32.89 15.66
CA LEU A 586 2.99 32.11 14.69
C LEU A 586 3.75 32.05 13.36
N MET A 587 4.01 30.84 12.88
CA MET A 587 4.84 30.56 11.69
C MET A 587 4.04 29.87 10.59
N GLY A 588 4.68 29.71 9.42
CA GLY A 588 4.15 28.90 8.30
C GLY A 588 3.33 29.67 7.29
N PHE A 589 3.16 30.99 7.43
CA PHE A 589 2.44 31.83 6.48
C PHE A 589 3.36 32.50 5.47
N SER A 590 2.93 32.52 4.20
CA SER A 590 3.52 33.36 3.16
C SER A 590 2.43 34.16 2.44
N VAL A 591 2.78 35.33 1.89
CA VAL A 591 1.88 36.21 1.15
C VAL A 591 2.49 36.64 -0.17
N ALA A 592 1.64 36.82 -1.19
CA ALA A 592 2.02 37.33 -2.50
C ALA A 592 1.17 38.55 -2.90
N GLY A 593 1.78 39.43 -3.68
CA GLY A 593 1.09 40.53 -4.36
C GLY A 593 0.69 40.15 -5.78
N SER A 594 0.41 41.17 -6.62
CA SER A 594 0.09 40.98 -8.04
C SER A 594 1.26 40.48 -8.89
N ASP A 595 2.47 40.43 -8.33
CA ASP A 595 3.67 39.83 -8.95
C ASP A 595 3.71 38.30 -8.80
N HIS A 596 2.74 37.73 -8.06
CA HIS A 596 2.60 36.30 -7.76
C HIS A 596 3.82 35.70 -7.03
N LYS A 597 4.68 36.54 -6.46
CA LYS A 597 5.85 36.11 -5.71
C LYS A 597 5.54 36.03 -4.23
N PHE A 598 5.68 34.83 -3.66
CA PHE A 598 5.46 34.61 -2.24
C PHE A 598 6.65 35.05 -1.39
N TYR A 599 6.35 35.70 -0.28
CA TYR A 599 7.31 36.06 0.77
C TYR A 599 6.81 35.56 2.11
N TRP A 600 7.71 35.12 2.99
CA TRP A 600 7.36 34.81 4.38
C TRP A 600 6.62 35.99 5.02
N ALA A 601 5.61 35.66 5.83
CA ALA A 601 4.69 36.62 6.41
C ALA A 601 4.69 36.54 7.94
N ASN A 602 4.51 37.70 8.55
CA ASN A 602 4.11 37.78 9.95
C ASN A 602 2.64 37.36 10.06
N ALA A 603 2.31 36.68 11.15
CA ALA A 603 0.95 36.29 11.45
C ALA A 603 0.60 36.53 12.92
N LYS A 604 -0.66 36.87 13.21
CA LYS A 604 -1.18 37.06 14.56
C LYS A 604 -2.57 36.44 14.69
N ILE A 605 -2.76 35.64 15.72
CA ILE A 605 -4.09 35.14 16.12
C ILE A 605 -4.92 36.31 16.64
N ASP A 606 -6.12 36.47 16.10
CA ASP A 606 -7.13 37.42 16.53
C ASP A 606 -8.46 36.67 16.71
N LYS A 607 -8.72 36.24 17.95
CA LYS A 607 -9.80 35.31 18.33
C LYS A 607 -9.74 34.03 17.48
N ASN A 608 -10.77 33.77 16.68
CA ASN A 608 -10.89 32.59 15.81
C ASN A 608 -10.41 32.86 14.37
N THR A 609 -9.65 33.94 14.17
CA THR A 609 -9.09 34.34 12.87
C THR A 609 -7.60 34.56 12.97
N VAL A 610 -6.91 34.60 11.83
CA VAL A 610 -5.49 34.96 11.76
C VAL A 610 -5.30 36.14 10.83
N LEU A 611 -4.62 37.18 11.30
CA LEU A 611 -4.15 38.30 10.47
C LEU A 611 -2.74 38.01 9.95
N VAL A 612 -2.55 38.12 8.64
CA VAL A 612 -1.29 37.80 7.93
C VAL A 612 -0.81 39.00 7.12
N TRP A 613 0.48 39.33 7.18
CA TRP A 613 1.08 40.43 6.42
C TRP A 613 2.59 40.27 6.24
N SER A 614 3.18 40.91 5.22
CA SER A 614 4.63 40.98 5.04
C SER A 614 5.06 42.41 4.72
N PRO A 615 6.13 42.95 5.33
CA PRO A 615 6.66 44.26 4.97
C PRO A 615 7.17 44.31 3.52
N LYS A 616 7.46 43.15 2.91
CA LYS A 616 7.86 43.03 1.50
C LYS A 616 6.66 43.13 0.52
N VAL A 617 5.42 43.04 1.02
CA VAL A 617 4.20 42.98 0.18
C VAL A 617 3.21 44.04 0.67
N SER A 618 3.21 45.21 0.03
CA SER A 618 2.35 46.34 0.43
C SER A 618 0.87 46.15 0.12
N LYS A 619 0.54 45.36 -0.91
CA LYS A 619 -0.82 45.02 -1.36
C LYS A 619 -0.95 43.51 -1.55
N PRO A 620 -1.10 42.73 -0.46
CA PRO A 620 -1.22 41.28 -0.55
C PRO A 620 -2.56 40.88 -1.18
N ILE A 621 -2.54 39.88 -2.06
CA ILE A 621 -3.74 39.32 -2.72
C ILE A 621 -3.89 37.81 -2.49
N ALA A 622 -2.83 37.12 -2.05
CA ALA A 622 -2.84 35.69 -1.78
C ALA A 622 -2.09 35.36 -0.48
N VAL A 623 -2.54 34.31 0.20
CA VAL A 623 -1.91 33.71 1.38
C VAL A 623 -1.76 32.21 1.17
N ARG A 624 -0.62 31.67 1.61
CA ARG A 624 -0.45 30.22 1.79
C ARG A 624 -0.05 29.93 3.22
N TYR A 625 -0.50 28.79 3.75
CA TYR A 625 -0.11 28.27 5.06
C TYR A 625 0.45 26.87 4.91
N ALA A 626 1.63 26.63 5.48
CA ALA A 626 2.32 25.34 5.50
C ALA A 626 2.48 24.70 4.10
N TRP A 627 2.77 25.53 3.09
CA TRP A 627 2.92 25.12 1.69
C TRP A 627 4.38 24.74 1.38
N ALA A 628 4.77 23.54 1.82
CA ALA A 628 6.05 22.90 1.52
C ALA A 628 5.99 21.41 1.92
N SER A 629 6.96 20.59 1.53
CA SER A 629 7.08 19.20 2.00
C SER A 629 7.29 19.11 3.52
N ASN A 630 8.15 19.97 4.08
CA ASN A 630 8.41 20.09 5.52
C ASN A 630 8.36 21.54 6.03
N PRO A 631 7.16 22.12 6.20
CA PRO A 631 6.98 23.50 6.64
C PRO A 631 7.18 23.67 8.14
N LEU A 632 7.85 24.76 8.53
CA LEU A 632 7.79 25.27 9.91
C LEU A 632 6.41 25.87 10.16
N CYS A 633 5.54 25.14 10.86
CA CYS A 633 4.16 25.55 11.10
C CYS A 633 3.67 25.15 12.50
N ASN A 634 2.81 25.97 13.10
CA ASN A 634 2.42 25.80 14.51
C ASN A 634 1.05 26.38 14.88
N LEU A 635 0.11 26.50 13.93
CA LEU A 635 -1.27 26.89 14.21
C LEU A 635 -2.11 25.69 14.65
N TYR A 636 -2.73 25.78 15.82
CA TYR A 636 -3.57 24.74 16.41
C TYR A 636 -4.88 25.33 16.93
N ASN A 637 -5.89 24.50 17.19
CA ASN A 637 -7.02 24.88 18.02
C ASN A 637 -6.78 24.50 19.49
N SER A 638 -7.74 24.81 20.38
CA SER A 638 -7.60 24.54 21.81
C SER A 638 -7.52 23.05 22.17
N PHE A 639 -7.87 22.17 21.24
CA PHE A 639 -7.89 20.72 21.40
C PHE A 639 -6.61 20.03 20.93
N ASP A 640 -5.55 20.80 20.68
CA ASP A 640 -4.24 20.30 20.23
C ASP A 640 -4.28 19.61 18.85
N LEU A 641 -5.24 20.01 18.00
CA LEU A 641 -5.33 19.56 16.61
C LEU A 641 -4.73 20.62 15.65
N PRO A 642 -3.79 20.24 14.76
CA PRO A 642 -3.11 21.18 13.87
C PRO A 642 -4.00 21.70 12.75
N ALA A 643 -3.74 22.93 12.31
CA ALA A 643 -4.36 23.48 11.11
C ALA A 643 -3.89 22.74 9.85
N SER A 644 -4.81 22.50 8.92
CA SER A 644 -4.48 21.91 7.62
C SER A 644 -3.80 22.95 6.71
N PRO A 645 -2.75 22.58 5.94
CA PRO A 645 -2.19 23.43 4.91
C PRO A 645 -3.23 23.89 3.89
N PHE A 646 -3.08 25.11 3.39
CA PHE A 646 -3.98 25.68 2.40
C PHE A 646 -3.33 26.81 1.60
N ARG A 647 -3.99 27.18 0.50
CA ARG A 647 -3.75 28.42 -0.22
C ARG A 647 -5.05 29.15 -0.53
N THR A 648 -4.97 30.46 -0.76
CA THR A 648 -6.13 31.29 -1.15
C THR A 648 -6.14 31.63 -2.64
N ASP A 649 -5.02 31.43 -3.34
CA ASP A 649 -4.93 31.58 -4.78
C ASP A 649 -5.46 30.35 -5.52
N ASN A 650 -5.75 30.54 -6.81
CA ASN A 650 -6.09 29.48 -7.76
C ASN A 650 -5.06 29.44 -8.91
N TRP A 651 -3.83 29.88 -8.64
CA TRP A 651 -2.79 29.96 -9.66
C TRP A 651 -2.29 28.57 -10.05
N GLU A 652 -1.59 28.51 -11.18
CA GLU A 652 -0.96 27.29 -11.68
C GLU A 652 0.00 26.69 -10.64
N VAL A 653 0.09 25.37 -10.63
CA VAL A 653 0.93 24.58 -9.73
C VAL A 653 1.88 23.68 -10.54
N LEU A 654 2.79 22.94 -9.90
CA LEU A 654 3.81 22.14 -10.61
C LEU A 654 3.22 20.94 -11.34
N THR A 655 2.29 20.22 -10.70
CA THR A 655 1.70 19.02 -11.29
C THR A 655 0.68 19.37 -12.35
N LYS A 656 0.49 18.48 -13.34
CA LYS A 656 -0.46 18.65 -14.44
C LYS A 656 -1.66 17.74 -14.28
N ASP A 657 -2.80 18.17 -14.82
CA ASP A 657 -3.99 17.32 -14.92
C ASP A 657 -3.85 16.32 -16.08
N PHE A 658 -4.86 15.48 -16.30
CA PHE A 658 -4.92 14.58 -17.46
C PHE A 658 -4.91 15.38 -18.77
N GLU A 659 -4.06 14.98 -19.71
CA GLU A 659 -4.04 15.50 -21.09
C GLU A 659 -5.08 14.84 -22.00
#